data_AF-A0A6A6A6S4-F1
#
_entry.id   AF-A0A6A6A6S4-F1
#
_cell.length_a   1.000
_cell.length_b   1.000
_cell.length_c   1.000
_cell.angle_alpha   90.00
_cell.angle_beta   90.00
_cell.angle_gamma   90.00
#
_symmetry.space_group_name_H-M   'P 1'
#
loop_
_entity.id
_entity.type
_entity.pdbx_description
1 polymer ?
#
loop_
_entity_poly.entity_id
_entity_poly.type
_entity_poly.pdbx_seq_one_letter_code
_entity_poly.pdbx_strand_id
1 'polypeptide(L)'
;MSIDTKGFPGSDMFLIFVTCVVSLLLLLSFIKLIYFSLYWGTNGSWNEFGSANSSQSPLPGITDENIPRLSRHPSLIRPEYDVVVIGSGYGGGVAASRMARAGKSVCLLERGTEIWPGEFPHTLKAALRTHHVTDRSFGQNWSVGNKSGLFQTTKGEGQDVFSGCGLGGTSLINAGVFLRADERILRGGSWPIEFRETDGILNQYYERAEWMLQPSPYPEAMLKPRKLSTFEAQASNINLHDCFYRPPLTTSFEHCINHAGVRMRQSLGSGNECTGVNDGSKFSVLVTYLADAWNWGTEIFCGIDVKYLRRNNTEKGYVVFYEVMDASKKKKHVMWVRAKELVFLGAGALGTTEILLRSRTHGLSTSPLLGQRISGNGDLLAFAYDCNRSINGVGRESISTPLSKQCGPTITGCIDLRCPTTTPDANDGFVVQEGVVPEALGSAIQAILETQMSSVPSPKYKTSSQAIARAKSWLLGPYCEGGSVNRTAVYLIMSHDENEGTLGIKDDKFTLQWSGIGAEQRCRKVNDLLASATASIGGTLINMPCITVHPLGGVCMSSDNTGYGGVVNQLGQLYQGQDDEVYKGIICVDASIIPTSLALAERSCDIIIRDRDWKANNRDNGILDFGGKPHITLPASSDLQLRAQQIQQVTTTAGLRFDEVLQGFLRVSDDDLDFETASKVAEQASSTAQLSITVSLHRLDQGSYKGFATGTLSCGALSQDPLLITRGLVRFFTADAGVSDAVNLIYDLDLLSTLGKAYSFQGYKRIDSSIAFSATKTWIATTTLYTTITQDKAIVARGILRVTPQALINELQTLRCDHDVNIAQRVYTKVRFLRFFASNIASYVLSPFRPLQYPTSRADKTGHFMKANSFETWITASDGVQFRIKMWEPLPDAGLKKTPIVLIPGASVDDQIFSLPTIPMNTIDYFTVRGYRCYVPVLRFGIGHEAKNGWTVFDARLDVKAALQYVRKQENDRKVYAIVHCLGSIATATALLHGDVEASWFCGLTCSQVFTDLIYSKDNNFKAGHQILIKAYRAIAGNWFPCHSTPAGRWLQYLLDQMLRFYPVGAAGEMCNSSVCHRCDVPFGRCWNHDNLNHETHVLLGDFFDGIHMDFLTHLSKMGVMPSQHLRSNLPEFVDLVTPDNVQRLAGLRVCFLSGGDNAVWQPGATKRSFDMLKKAFPNMNYERITCIQELNTMSSLANSVRLGLRTPYW
;
A
#
# COMPACT_ATOMS: atom_id res chain seq x y z
N MET A 1 -8.75 -4.47 54.16
CA MET A 1 -8.86 -3.29 55.03
C MET A 1 -9.65 -2.24 54.27
N SER A 2 -10.85 -1.90 54.76
CA SER A 2 -11.67 -0.83 54.23
C SER A 2 -11.06 0.53 54.58
N ILE A 3 -10.98 1.43 53.61
CA ILE A 3 -10.99 2.87 53.90
C ILE A 3 -12.05 3.50 53.02
N ASP A 4 -13.05 4.03 53.71
CA ASP A 4 -14.17 4.82 53.27
C ASP A 4 -13.72 6.28 53.25
N THR A 5 -13.87 7.00 52.12
CA THR A 5 -13.80 8.46 52.09
C THR A 5 -14.84 9.03 51.12
N LYS A 6 -15.98 9.44 51.70
CA LYS A 6 -16.92 10.36 51.08
C LYS A 6 -16.36 11.79 51.05
N GLY A 7 -16.53 12.46 49.91
CA GLY A 7 -17.03 13.84 49.81
C GLY A 7 -16.01 14.99 49.71
N PHE A 8 -15.75 15.48 48.49
CA PHE A 8 -15.66 16.91 48.07
C PHE A 8 -15.46 16.98 46.53
N PRO A 9 -16.11 17.88 45.76
CA PRO A 9 -16.15 17.84 44.29
C PRO A 9 -14.98 18.55 43.59
N GLY A 10 -13.81 18.64 44.22
CA GLY A 10 -12.62 19.33 43.68
C GLY A 10 -11.52 18.42 43.14
N SER A 11 -11.50 17.14 43.51
CA SER A 11 -10.43 16.20 43.16
C SER A 11 -10.55 15.64 41.74
N ASP A 12 -11.77 15.51 41.21
CA ASP A 12 -11.98 14.94 39.88
C ASP A 12 -11.58 15.91 38.77
N MET A 13 -11.75 17.22 38.94
CA MET A 13 -11.23 18.20 37.96
C MET A 13 -9.70 18.26 37.97
N PHE A 14 -9.06 18.10 39.13
CA PHE A 14 -7.59 18.04 39.20
C PHE A 14 -7.07 16.73 38.64
N LEU A 15 -7.73 15.60 38.88
CA LEU A 15 -7.36 14.31 38.29
C LEU A 15 -7.64 14.27 36.79
N ILE A 16 -8.72 14.88 36.30
CA ILE A 16 -9.02 15.05 34.87
C ILE A 16 -8.04 16.03 34.22
N PHE A 17 -7.68 17.14 34.88
CA PHE A 17 -6.67 18.08 34.38
C PHE A 17 -5.28 17.44 34.37
N VAL A 18 -4.90 16.69 35.41
CA VAL A 18 -3.65 15.92 35.45
C VAL A 18 -3.68 14.79 34.45
N THR A 19 -4.80 14.10 34.23
CA THR A 19 -4.92 13.04 33.21
C THR A 19 -4.96 13.62 31.79
N CYS A 20 -5.52 14.82 31.59
CA CYS A 20 -5.48 15.56 30.33
C CYS A 20 -4.10 16.13 30.06
N VAL A 21 -3.40 16.66 31.07
CA VAL A 21 -2.02 17.14 30.96
C VAL A 21 -1.07 15.97 30.80
N VAL A 22 -1.28 14.82 31.46
CA VAL A 22 -0.50 13.59 31.28
C VAL A 22 -0.82 12.94 29.94
N SER A 23 -2.06 12.95 29.46
CA SER A 23 -2.43 12.44 28.13
C SER A 23 -1.97 13.37 27.02
N LEU A 24 -1.96 14.69 27.25
CA LEU A 24 -1.39 15.69 26.34
C LEU A 24 0.14 15.64 26.39
N LEU A 25 0.75 15.38 27.55
CA LEU A 25 2.20 15.15 27.70
C LEU A 25 2.60 13.79 27.16
N LEU A 26 1.74 12.77 27.19
CA LEU A 26 1.95 11.46 26.56
C LEU A 26 1.70 11.56 25.07
N LEU A 27 0.72 12.33 24.59
CA LEU A 27 0.52 12.62 23.17
C LEU A 27 1.66 13.52 22.65
N LEU A 28 2.14 14.49 23.42
CA LEU A 28 3.32 15.31 23.11
C LEU A 28 4.61 14.52 23.32
N SER A 29 4.65 13.52 24.19
CA SER A 29 5.77 12.58 24.36
C SER A 29 5.76 11.51 23.30
N PHE A 30 4.60 11.16 22.74
CA PHE A 30 4.39 10.24 21.62
C PHE A 30 4.60 10.98 20.31
N ILE A 31 4.20 12.25 20.20
CA ILE A 31 4.59 13.18 19.14
C ILE A 31 6.08 13.48 19.28
N LYS A 32 6.64 13.66 20.48
CA LYS A 32 8.10 13.72 20.70
C LYS A 32 8.74 12.36 20.50
N LEU A 33 8.09 11.21 20.67
CA LEU A 33 8.66 9.89 20.36
C LEU A 33 8.62 9.64 18.87
N ILE A 34 7.61 10.16 18.17
CA ILE A 34 7.51 10.24 16.72
C ILE A 34 8.54 11.25 16.23
N TYR A 35 8.70 12.40 16.89
CA TYR A 35 9.70 13.41 16.56
C TYR A 35 11.10 12.88 16.84
N PHE A 36 11.32 12.18 17.95
CA PHE A 36 12.59 11.56 18.37
C PHE A 36 12.84 10.28 17.58
N SER A 37 11.84 9.52 17.14
CA SER A 37 11.97 8.42 16.17
C SER A 37 12.12 8.95 14.74
N LEU A 38 11.67 10.16 14.42
CA LEU A 38 11.95 10.85 13.16
C LEU A 38 13.33 11.52 13.20
N TYR A 39 13.84 11.88 14.39
CA TYR A 39 15.12 12.55 14.63
C TYR A 39 16.25 11.59 15.04
N TRP A 40 15.91 10.36 15.47
CA TRP A 40 16.83 9.24 15.74
C TRP A 40 16.60 8.04 14.83
N GLY A 41 15.44 7.93 14.17
CA GLY A 41 15.33 7.10 12.96
C GLY A 41 16.18 7.65 11.81
N THR A 42 16.56 8.93 11.88
CA THR A 42 17.63 9.53 11.08
C THR A 42 19.04 9.19 11.59
N ASN A 43 19.23 8.59 12.77
CA ASN A 43 20.54 8.11 13.22
C ASN A 43 20.87 6.68 12.74
N GLY A 44 19.98 6.09 11.92
CA GLY A 44 20.35 5.07 10.93
C GLY A 44 20.91 5.66 9.62
N SER A 45 20.96 6.99 9.49
CA SER A 45 21.43 7.70 8.29
C SER A 45 22.78 8.41 8.52
N TRP A 46 23.83 7.61 8.75
CA TRP A 46 25.17 8.00 8.27
C TRP A 46 25.34 7.71 6.76
N ASN A 47 24.23 7.37 6.07
CA ASN A 47 24.18 6.94 4.67
C ASN A 47 23.36 7.88 3.74
N GLU A 48 22.79 8.99 4.21
CA GLU A 48 22.08 9.96 3.37
C GLU A 48 22.78 11.33 3.37
N PHE A 49 24.00 11.35 2.83
CA PHE A 49 24.62 12.60 2.34
C PHE A 49 25.01 12.41 0.87
N GLY A 50 24.21 13.00 -0.01
CA GLY A 50 24.54 13.26 -1.41
C GLY A 50 23.76 12.42 -2.42
N SER A 51 22.51 12.78 -2.70
CA SER A 51 22.14 13.06 -4.09
C SER A 51 22.53 14.51 -4.37
N ALA A 52 23.27 14.69 -5.48
CA ALA A 52 23.60 15.93 -6.17
C ALA A 52 23.99 17.17 -5.34
N ASN A 53 25.28 17.29 -5.04
CA ASN A 53 26.03 18.51 -5.32
C ASN A 53 27.53 18.17 -5.36
N SER A 54 27.94 17.43 -6.40
CA SER A 54 29.25 17.68 -7.00
C SER A 54 29.02 18.81 -7.99
N SER A 55 29.30 20.04 -7.58
CA SER A 55 29.60 21.13 -8.52
C SER A 55 30.90 20.78 -9.24
N GLN A 56 30.83 19.85 -10.19
CA GLN A 56 31.86 19.57 -11.16
C GLN A 56 31.14 19.39 -12.49
N SER A 57 31.44 20.30 -13.41
CA SER A 57 30.75 20.47 -14.67
C SER A 57 30.57 19.12 -15.39
N PRO A 58 29.36 18.73 -15.80
CA PRO A 58 29.21 17.65 -16.75
C PRO A 58 30.01 17.98 -18.02
N LEU A 59 30.40 16.95 -18.77
CA LEU A 59 30.91 17.12 -20.14
C LEU A 59 30.03 18.17 -20.85
N PRO A 60 30.59 19.17 -21.56
CA PRO A 60 29.80 20.27 -22.11
C PRO A 60 28.61 19.73 -22.93
N GLY A 61 27.37 20.04 -22.50
CA GLY A 61 26.15 19.71 -23.22
C GLY A 61 25.24 18.62 -22.62
N ILE A 62 25.57 18.01 -21.47
CA ILE A 62 24.65 17.09 -20.76
C ILE A 62 24.20 17.74 -19.45
N THR A 63 22.98 18.28 -19.41
CA THR A 63 22.26 18.60 -18.17
C THR A 63 21.44 17.38 -17.74
N ASP A 64 21.20 17.19 -16.43
CA ASP A 64 20.38 16.07 -15.90
C ASP A 64 19.00 15.96 -16.58
N GLU A 65 18.47 17.07 -17.11
CA GLU A 65 17.18 17.13 -17.81
C GLU A 65 17.17 16.45 -19.21
N ASN A 66 18.32 16.04 -19.76
CA ASN A 66 18.43 15.49 -21.13
C ASN A 66 18.79 14.00 -21.20
N ILE A 67 18.88 13.28 -20.07
CA ILE A 67 19.22 11.85 -20.07
C ILE A 67 17.95 11.01 -20.31
N PRO A 68 17.93 10.13 -21.33
CA PRO A 68 16.74 9.35 -21.66
C PRO A 68 16.40 8.29 -20.61
N ARG A 69 15.12 7.90 -20.55
CA ARG A 69 14.60 6.84 -19.67
C ARG A 69 13.67 5.92 -20.44
N LEU A 70 14.06 4.64 -20.56
CA LEU A 70 13.28 3.59 -21.20
C LEU A 70 12.34 2.90 -20.22
N SER A 71 12.72 2.84 -18.94
CA SER A 71 11.93 2.15 -17.92
C SER A 71 10.69 2.94 -17.51
N ARG A 72 9.62 2.20 -17.22
CA ARG A 72 8.36 2.73 -16.71
C ARG A 72 8.22 2.42 -15.23
N HIS A 73 7.37 3.19 -14.55
CA HIS A 73 7.11 2.98 -13.13
C HIS A 73 6.49 1.57 -12.88
N PRO A 74 6.95 0.79 -11.88
CA PRO A 74 6.47 -0.57 -11.59
C PRO A 74 4.95 -0.75 -11.43
N SER A 75 4.23 0.28 -10.98
CA SER A 75 2.76 0.22 -10.86
C SER A 75 2.01 0.22 -12.20
N LEU A 76 2.71 0.42 -13.32
CA LEU A 76 2.17 0.33 -14.67
C LEU A 76 2.31 -1.07 -15.28
N ILE A 77 2.89 -2.04 -14.56
CA ILE A 77 2.91 -3.44 -14.99
C ILE A 77 1.47 -3.91 -15.17
N ARG A 78 1.15 -4.43 -16.36
CA ARG A 78 -0.16 -5.01 -16.67
C ARG A 78 -0.27 -6.39 -16.02
N PRO A 79 -1.49 -6.87 -15.72
CA PRO A 79 -1.67 -8.23 -15.20
C PRO A 79 -1.21 -9.33 -16.16
N GLU A 80 -1.13 -9.05 -17.46
CA GLU A 80 -0.81 -10.03 -18.49
C GLU A 80 -0.10 -9.44 -19.72
N TYR A 81 0.77 -10.25 -20.32
CA TYR A 81 1.49 -10.01 -21.57
C TYR A 81 1.59 -11.31 -22.36
N ASP A 82 1.86 -11.24 -23.67
CA ASP A 82 2.14 -12.44 -24.46
C ASP A 82 3.47 -13.07 -24.01
N VAL A 83 4.47 -12.22 -23.79
CA VAL A 83 5.82 -12.62 -23.41
C VAL A 83 6.31 -11.83 -22.20
N VAL A 84 6.88 -12.53 -21.22
CA VAL A 84 7.63 -11.92 -20.11
C VAL A 84 9.10 -12.30 -20.23
N VAL A 85 9.98 -11.30 -20.17
CA VAL A 85 11.44 -11.46 -20.19
C VAL A 85 11.99 -11.06 -18.84
N ILE A 86 12.72 -11.98 -18.20
CA ILE A 86 13.30 -11.77 -16.87
C ILE A 86 14.80 -11.49 -17.04
N GLY A 87 15.24 -10.30 -16.64
CA GLY A 87 16.62 -9.84 -16.81
C GLY A 87 16.86 -9.15 -18.14
N SER A 88 17.74 -8.15 -18.13
CA SER A 88 18.02 -7.27 -19.28
C SER A 88 19.45 -7.36 -19.83
N GLY A 89 20.17 -8.45 -19.49
CA GLY A 89 21.49 -8.73 -20.06
C GLY A 89 21.43 -9.13 -21.54
N TYR A 90 22.53 -9.68 -22.08
CA TYR A 90 22.60 -10.09 -23.50
C TYR A 90 21.43 -10.97 -23.95
N GLY A 91 21.17 -12.08 -23.26
CA GLY A 91 20.06 -12.99 -23.59
C GLY A 91 18.68 -12.33 -23.51
N GLY A 92 18.41 -11.62 -22.42
CA GLY A 92 17.14 -10.93 -22.20
C GLY A 92 16.90 -9.78 -23.19
N GLY A 93 17.94 -9.01 -23.52
CA GLY A 93 17.87 -7.94 -24.52
C GLY A 93 17.53 -8.47 -25.91
N VAL A 94 18.20 -9.55 -26.35
CA VAL A 94 17.86 -10.22 -27.62
C VAL A 94 16.42 -10.71 -27.60
N ALA A 95 16.01 -11.45 -26.57
CA ALA A 95 14.66 -11.98 -26.46
C ALA A 95 13.61 -10.87 -26.53
N ALA A 96 13.80 -9.77 -25.80
CA ALA A 96 12.87 -8.64 -25.82
C ALA A 96 12.78 -7.99 -27.21
N SER A 97 13.92 -7.69 -27.85
CA SER A 97 13.97 -7.10 -29.20
C SER A 97 13.26 -8.00 -30.23
N ARG A 98 13.61 -9.30 -30.26
CA ARG A 98 13.09 -10.23 -31.26
C ARG A 98 11.60 -10.51 -31.07
N MET A 99 11.13 -10.66 -29.83
CA MET A 99 9.71 -10.89 -29.55
C MET A 99 8.86 -9.64 -29.83
N ALA A 100 9.36 -8.43 -29.53
CA ALA A 100 8.68 -7.18 -29.86
C ALA A 100 8.57 -6.99 -31.38
N ARG A 101 9.66 -7.26 -32.12
CA ARG A 101 9.66 -7.25 -33.60
C ARG A 101 8.76 -8.34 -34.21
N ALA A 102 8.50 -9.43 -33.50
CA ALA A 102 7.51 -10.44 -33.88
C ALA A 102 6.05 -10.03 -33.56
N GLY A 103 5.83 -8.78 -33.13
CA GLY A 103 4.50 -8.22 -32.88
C GLY A 103 3.87 -8.64 -31.55
N LYS A 104 4.67 -9.15 -30.61
CA LYS A 104 4.19 -9.59 -29.29
C LYS A 104 4.16 -8.45 -28.28
N SER A 105 3.20 -8.49 -27.35
CA SER A 105 3.26 -7.66 -26.16
C SER A 105 4.32 -8.22 -25.19
N VAL A 106 5.38 -7.44 -24.96
CA VAL A 106 6.54 -7.86 -24.17
C VAL A 106 6.66 -7.03 -22.89
N CYS A 107 6.81 -7.72 -21.77
CA CYS A 107 7.17 -7.13 -20.48
C CYS A 107 8.58 -7.55 -20.09
N LEU A 108 9.50 -6.60 -19.91
CA LEU A 108 10.85 -6.86 -19.43
C LEU A 108 10.97 -6.44 -17.96
N LEU A 109 11.43 -7.36 -17.12
CA LEU A 109 11.61 -7.16 -15.69
C LEU A 109 13.11 -7.17 -15.34
N GLU A 110 13.64 -6.04 -14.86
CA GLU A 110 15.02 -5.88 -14.45
C GLU A 110 15.12 -5.57 -12.95
N ARG A 111 16.03 -6.26 -12.26
CA ARG A 111 16.24 -6.10 -10.80
C ARG A 111 16.99 -4.81 -10.45
N GLY A 112 17.99 -4.45 -11.25
CA GLY A 112 18.79 -3.24 -11.07
C GLY A 112 18.08 -1.96 -11.51
N THR A 113 18.79 -0.83 -11.40
CA THR A 113 18.33 0.48 -11.85
C THR A 113 18.71 0.75 -13.30
N GLU A 114 18.01 1.69 -13.94
CA GLU A 114 18.41 2.23 -15.24
C GLU A 114 19.53 3.27 -15.03
N ILE A 115 20.68 3.08 -15.68
CA ILE A 115 21.87 3.94 -15.56
C ILE A 115 22.40 4.22 -16.96
N TRP A 116 22.45 5.48 -17.35
CA TRP A 116 22.95 5.92 -18.65
C TRP A 116 24.38 6.48 -18.57
N PRO A 117 25.11 6.54 -19.71
CA PRO A 117 26.38 7.26 -19.77
C PRO A 117 26.23 8.69 -19.26
N GLY A 118 27.09 9.07 -18.31
CA GLY A 118 27.00 10.30 -17.52
C GLY A 118 26.68 10.04 -16.04
N GLU A 119 26.07 8.89 -15.73
CA GLU A 119 25.61 8.53 -14.38
C GLU A 119 26.50 7.45 -13.72
N PHE A 120 27.49 6.89 -14.42
CA PHE A 120 28.35 5.84 -13.87
C PHE A 120 29.30 6.39 -12.79
N PRO A 121 29.59 5.59 -11.75
CA PRO A 121 30.43 6.03 -10.64
C PRO A 121 31.91 6.12 -11.05
N HIS A 122 32.48 7.31 -10.94
CA HIS A 122 33.90 7.58 -11.25
C HIS A 122 34.81 7.67 -9.99
N THR A 123 34.23 7.62 -8.78
CA THR A 123 35.00 7.62 -7.52
C THR A 123 34.75 6.34 -6.72
N LEU A 124 35.74 5.92 -5.92
CA LEU A 124 35.62 4.76 -5.03
C LEU A 124 34.39 4.86 -4.11
N LYS A 125 34.13 6.06 -3.55
CA LYS A 125 32.99 6.30 -2.66
C LYS A 125 31.65 6.10 -3.38
N ALA A 126 31.54 6.57 -4.63
CA ALA A 126 30.32 6.38 -5.44
C ALA A 126 30.15 4.91 -5.85
N ALA A 127 31.24 4.23 -6.20
CA ALA A 127 31.21 2.81 -6.53
C ALA A 127 30.77 1.94 -5.34
N LEU A 128 31.31 2.18 -4.13
CA LEU A 128 30.91 1.45 -2.92
C LEU A 128 29.44 1.67 -2.54
N ARG A 129 28.85 2.84 -2.83
CA ARG A 129 27.41 3.11 -2.60
C ARG A 129 26.49 2.30 -3.50
N THR A 130 26.98 1.97 -4.70
CA THR A 130 26.26 1.19 -5.71
C THR A 130 26.71 -0.28 -5.72
N HIS A 131 27.41 -0.72 -4.67
CA HIS A 131 27.89 -2.09 -4.53
C HIS A 131 27.00 -2.89 -3.57
N HIS A 132 26.71 -4.13 -3.97
CA HIS A 132 26.14 -5.14 -3.11
C HIS A 132 27.13 -6.29 -2.94
N VAL A 133 27.32 -6.71 -1.69
CA VAL A 133 28.10 -7.91 -1.37
C VAL A 133 27.20 -8.89 -0.64
N THR A 134 27.14 -10.11 -1.16
CA THR A 134 26.51 -11.24 -0.50
C THR A 134 27.58 -12.27 -0.19
N ASP A 135 27.68 -12.68 1.07
CA ASP A 135 28.61 -13.70 1.51
C ASP A 135 27.94 -14.67 2.48
N ARG A 136 28.15 -15.95 2.18
CA ARG A 136 27.51 -17.09 2.85
C ARG A 136 28.46 -18.28 3.03
N SER A 137 29.77 -18.05 2.90
CA SER A 137 30.77 -19.07 3.18
C SER A 137 30.74 -19.47 4.67
N PHE A 138 30.89 -20.76 4.98
CA PHE A 138 30.95 -21.31 6.35
C PHE A 138 29.76 -21.01 7.30
N GLY A 139 28.55 -20.80 6.77
CA GLY A 139 27.31 -20.74 7.59
C GLY A 139 27.06 -19.41 8.32
N GLN A 140 27.89 -18.39 8.13
CA GLN A 140 27.60 -17.02 8.57
C GLN A 140 26.89 -16.24 7.46
N ASN A 141 25.79 -15.57 7.81
CA ASN A 141 24.95 -14.85 6.85
C ASN A 141 25.21 -13.35 6.91
N TRP A 142 25.92 -12.78 5.93
CA TRP A 142 26.00 -11.32 5.80
C TRP A 142 25.71 -10.85 4.36
N SER A 143 24.90 -9.79 4.26
CA SER A 143 24.49 -9.17 3.01
C SER A 143 24.47 -7.67 3.24
N VAL A 144 25.39 -6.95 2.57
CA VAL A 144 25.68 -5.54 2.82
C VAL A 144 25.60 -4.76 1.51
N GLY A 145 25.30 -3.46 1.61
CA GLY A 145 25.18 -2.58 0.45
C GLY A 145 23.77 -2.47 -0.12
N ASN A 146 23.67 -1.97 -1.36
CA ASN A 146 22.41 -1.70 -2.05
C ASN A 146 22.07 -2.85 -3.02
N LYS A 147 20.97 -3.56 -2.78
CA LYS A 147 20.56 -4.71 -3.61
C LYS A 147 20.25 -4.35 -5.07
N SER A 148 19.85 -3.11 -5.35
CA SER A 148 19.66 -2.63 -6.73
C SER A 148 20.88 -1.91 -7.29
N GLY A 149 22.01 -1.97 -6.58
CA GLY A 149 23.27 -1.35 -6.99
C GLY A 149 23.87 -2.02 -8.22
N LEU A 150 24.59 -1.22 -9.02
CA LEU A 150 25.24 -1.62 -10.26
C LEU A 150 26.20 -2.80 -10.08
N PHE A 151 26.98 -2.83 -9.01
CA PHE A 151 27.98 -3.87 -8.78
C PHE A 151 27.44 -4.94 -7.83
N GLN A 152 27.56 -6.21 -8.22
CA GLN A 152 27.17 -7.36 -7.40
C GLN A 152 28.36 -8.28 -7.21
N THR A 153 28.76 -8.48 -5.95
CA THR A 153 29.74 -9.51 -5.57
C THR A 153 29.06 -10.60 -4.79
N THR A 154 29.12 -11.82 -5.32
CA THR A 154 28.67 -13.04 -4.66
C THR A 154 29.91 -13.80 -4.21
N LYS A 155 30.12 -13.91 -2.90
CA LYS A 155 31.17 -14.76 -2.35
C LYS A 155 30.77 -16.23 -2.47
N GLY A 156 31.66 -17.03 -3.04
CA GLY A 156 31.53 -18.48 -3.09
C GLY A 156 32.55 -19.15 -2.18
N GLU A 157 32.31 -20.42 -1.87
CA GLU A 157 33.34 -21.27 -1.26
C GLU A 157 34.35 -21.65 -2.34
N GLY A 158 35.48 -20.93 -2.40
CA GLY A 158 36.58 -21.15 -3.35
C GLY A 158 36.81 -19.98 -4.33
N GLN A 159 35.77 -19.53 -5.03
CA GLN A 159 35.85 -18.45 -6.03
C GLN A 159 34.66 -17.48 -5.91
N ASP A 160 34.96 -16.18 -6.04
CA ASP A 160 33.97 -15.11 -6.01
C ASP A 160 33.44 -14.78 -7.41
N VAL A 161 32.19 -14.35 -7.51
CA VAL A 161 31.58 -13.88 -8.77
C VAL A 161 31.32 -12.38 -8.70
N PHE A 162 31.74 -11.65 -9.73
CA PHE A 162 31.44 -10.23 -9.91
C PHE A 162 30.60 -10.00 -11.16
N SER A 163 29.48 -9.29 -11.01
CA SER A 163 28.53 -9.05 -12.10
C SER A 163 27.88 -7.67 -12.03
N GLY A 164 27.38 -7.21 -13.18
CA GLY A 164 26.63 -5.97 -13.30
C GLY A 164 25.12 -6.19 -13.16
N CYS A 165 24.45 -5.32 -12.40
CA CYS A 165 23.01 -5.35 -12.15
C CYS A 165 22.38 -3.98 -12.47
N GLY A 166 21.67 -3.91 -13.59
CA GLY A 166 21.08 -2.68 -14.13
C GLY A 166 20.47 -2.94 -15.50
N LEU A 167 19.77 -1.95 -16.06
CA LEU A 167 19.15 -2.08 -17.38
C LEU A 167 20.23 -2.22 -18.47
N GLY A 168 20.45 -3.45 -18.96
CA GLY A 168 21.57 -3.84 -19.83
C GLY A 168 22.49 -4.92 -19.22
N GLY A 169 22.30 -5.26 -17.94
CA GLY A 169 23.06 -6.27 -17.21
C GLY A 169 24.57 -5.99 -17.19
N THR A 170 25.37 -7.04 -17.29
CA THR A 170 26.85 -6.94 -17.24
C THR A 170 27.45 -6.25 -18.49
N SER A 171 26.68 -6.04 -19.55
CA SER A 171 27.15 -5.23 -20.71
C SER A 171 27.45 -3.77 -20.32
N LEU A 172 26.87 -3.28 -19.22
CA LEU A 172 27.17 -1.95 -18.69
C LEU A 172 28.62 -1.84 -18.21
N ILE A 173 29.18 -2.93 -17.66
CA ILE A 173 30.47 -2.93 -16.96
C ILE A 173 31.50 -3.94 -17.51
N ASN A 174 31.27 -4.61 -18.63
CA ASN A 174 32.28 -5.48 -19.23
C ASN A 174 33.31 -4.69 -20.07
N ALA A 175 34.40 -5.32 -20.50
CA ALA A 175 35.43 -4.65 -21.32
C ALA A 175 35.07 -4.55 -22.82
N GLY A 176 33.91 -5.04 -23.25
CA GLY A 176 33.43 -4.95 -24.64
C GLY A 176 34.08 -5.92 -25.64
N VAL A 177 34.89 -6.88 -25.20
CA VAL A 177 35.50 -7.87 -26.09
C VAL A 177 34.44 -8.78 -26.73
N PHE A 178 34.51 -8.95 -28.05
CA PHE A 178 33.60 -9.80 -28.82
C PHE A 178 34.36 -10.94 -29.50
N LEU A 179 34.35 -12.14 -28.93
CA LEU A 179 35.02 -13.30 -29.51
C LEU A 179 34.03 -14.42 -29.82
N ARG A 180 34.23 -15.09 -30.96
CA ARG A 180 33.48 -16.32 -31.31
C ARG A 180 34.02 -17.51 -30.50
N ALA A 181 33.17 -18.52 -30.29
CA ALA A 181 33.59 -19.80 -29.71
C ALA A 181 34.57 -20.52 -30.63
N ASP A 182 35.43 -21.35 -30.04
CA ASP A 182 36.20 -22.33 -30.81
C ASP A 182 35.27 -23.49 -31.23
N GLU A 183 35.16 -23.75 -32.52
CA GLU A 183 34.34 -24.84 -33.09
C GLU A 183 34.72 -26.23 -32.52
N ARG A 184 35.98 -26.42 -32.10
CA ARG A 184 36.41 -27.68 -31.46
C ARG A 184 35.72 -27.93 -30.12
N ILE A 185 35.37 -26.86 -29.39
CA ILE A 185 34.61 -26.95 -28.15
C ILE A 185 33.15 -27.31 -28.43
N LEU A 186 32.55 -26.76 -29.49
CA LEU A 186 31.17 -27.07 -29.91
C LEU A 186 31.00 -28.54 -30.34
N ARG A 187 32.07 -29.15 -30.87
CA ARG A 187 32.12 -30.60 -31.18
C ARG A 187 32.33 -31.49 -29.96
N GLY A 188 32.61 -30.91 -28.78
CA GLY A 188 32.83 -31.64 -27.54
C GLY A 188 31.59 -32.40 -27.08
N GLY A 189 31.78 -33.55 -26.43
CA GLY A 189 30.68 -34.42 -25.99
C GLY A 189 29.71 -33.80 -24.97
N SER A 190 30.05 -32.65 -24.38
CA SER A 190 29.18 -31.89 -23.47
C SER A 190 28.12 -31.05 -24.19
N TRP A 191 28.22 -30.86 -25.50
CA TRP A 191 27.27 -30.08 -26.29
C TRP A 191 26.16 -30.94 -26.89
N PRO A 192 24.96 -30.37 -27.15
CA PRO A 192 23.88 -31.09 -27.82
C PRO A 192 24.32 -31.63 -29.19
N ILE A 193 23.72 -32.74 -29.59
CA ILE A 193 24.11 -33.47 -30.81
C ILE A 193 24.05 -32.59 -32.06
N GLU A 194 23.11 -31.65 -32.12
CA GLU A 194 22.91 -30.74 -33.25
C GLU A 194 24.11 -29.80 -33.46
N PHE A 195 24.80 -29.41 -32.38
CA PHE A 195 26.01 -28.59 -32.46
C PHE A 195 27.25 -29.39 -32.85
N ARG A 196 27.24 -30.71 -32.56
CA ARG A 196 28.36 -31.61 -32.86
C ARG A 196 28.37 -32.05 -34.32
N GLU A 197 27.19 -32.22 -34.91
CA GLU A 197 27.03 -32.76 -36.27
C GLU A 197 26.96 -31.68 -37.36
N THR A 198 26.64 -30.43 -37.00
CA THR A 198 26.45 -29.35 -37.98
C THR A 198 27.51 -28.26 -37.83
N ASP A 199 28.48 -28.26 -38.74
CA ASP A 199 29.51 -27.22 -38.78
C ASP A 199 28.91 -25.84 -39.06
N GLY A 200 29.34 -24.84 -38.28
CA GLY A 200 28.94 -23.45 -38.49
C GLY A 200 27.47 -23.14 -38.17
N ILE A 201 26.79 -23.99 -37.38
CA ILE A 201 25.38 -23.80 -36.99
C ILE A 201 25.08 -22.44 -36.34
N LEU A 202 26.11 -21.80 -35.75
CA LEU A 202 26.01 -20.49 -35.11
C LEU A 202 26.41 -19.30 -36.00
N ASN A 203 26.99 -19.52 -37.19
CA ASN A 203 27.61 -18.46 -38.01
C ASN A 203 26.66 -17.31 -38.32
N GLN A 204 25.46 -17.62 -38.83
CA GLN A 204 24.45 -16.60 -39.14
C GLN A 204 24.03 -15.78 -37.90
N TYR A 205 24.08 -16.39 -36.71
CA TYR A 205 23.68 -15.74 -35.47
C TYR A 205 24.82 -14.92 -34.87
N TYR A 206 26.07 -15.34 -35.07
CA TYR A 206 27.23 -14.49 -34.83
C TYR A 206 27.19 -13.24 -35.72
N GLU A 207 26.90 -13.39 -37.00
CA GLU A 207 26.78 -12.26 -37.94
C GLU A 207 25.68 -11.27 -37.52
N ARG A 208 24.51 -11.77 -37.07
CA ARG A 208 23.44 -10.89 -36.54
C ARG A 208 23.87 -10.16 -35.27
N ALA A 209 24.58 -10.84 -34.37
CA ALA A 209 25.11 -10.23 -33.16
C ALA A 209 26.19 -9.17 -33.47
N GLU A 210 27.08 -9.45 -34.42
CA GLU A 210 28.10 -8.53 -34.92
C GLU A 210 27.47 -7.31 -35.58
N TRP A 211 26.41 -7.49 -36.37
CA TRP A 211 25.66 -6.40 -36.98
C TRP A 211 25.11 -5.46 -35.91
N MET A 212 24.44 -5.98 -34.87
CA MET A 212 23.83 -5.14 -33.83
C MET A 212 24.85 -4.48 -32.90
N LEU A 213 25.93 -5.17 -32.52
CA LEU A 213 26.91 -4.69 -31.53
C LEU A 213 28.13 -3.98 -32.13
N GLN A 214 28.28 -4.04 -33.46
CA GLN A 214 29.32 -3.34 -34.24
C GLN A 214 30.74 -3.49 -33.67
N PRO A 215 31.21 -4.71 -33.39
CA PRO A 215 32.52 -4.89 -32.79
C PRO A 215 33.63 -4.50 -33.77
N SER A 216 34.59 -3.68 -33.33
CA SER A 216 35.72 -3.23 -34.15
C SER A 216 37.03 -3.25 -33.36
N PRO A 217 38.18 -3.63 -33.95
CA PRO A 217 39.46 -3.61 -33.26
C PRO A 217 39.94 -2.18 -33.02
N TYR A 218 40.78 -1.98 -32.00
CA TYR A 218 41.38 -0.67 -31.75
C TYR A 218 42.17 -0.17 -32.99
N PRO A 219 41.76 0.95 -33.62
CA PRO A 219 42.32 1.43 -34.89
C PRO A 219 43.83 1.67 -34.88
N GLU A 220 44.51 1.35 -35.98
CA GLU A 220 45.93 1.67 -36.17
C GLU A 220 46.19 3.18 -36.33
N ALA A 221 45.20 3.92 -36.85
CA ALA A 221 45.29 5.37 -37.02
C ALA A 221 45.28 6.15 -35.69
N MET A 222 44.80 5.54 -34.60
CA MET A 222 44.81 6.17 -33.28
C MET A 222 46.14 5.97 -32.57
N LEU A 223 46.46 6.87 -31.63
CA LEU A 223 47.71 6.83 -30.87
C LEU A 223 47.81 5.53 -30.05
N LYS A 224 48.76 4.67 -30.40
CA LYS A 224 49.02 3.39 -29.72
C LYS A 224 49.29 3.61 -28.23
N PRO A 225 48.44 3.10 -27.30
CA PRO A 225 48.67 3.25 -25.87
C PRO A 225 49.95 2.55 -25.39
N ARG A 226 50.57 3.06 -24.32
CA ARG A 226 51.80 2.47 -23.75
C ARG A 226 51.60 1.02 -23.31
N LYS A 227 50.43 0.69 -22.73
CA LYS A 227 50.06 -0.68 -22.36
C LYS A 227 50.06 -1.64 -23.56
N LEU A 228 49.45 -1.24 -24.67
CA LEU A 228 49.40 -2.02 -25.91
C LEU A 228 50.81 -2.25 -26.48
N SER A 229 51.62 -1.19 -26.59
CA SER A 229 53.00 -1.30 -27.08
C SER A 229 53.89 -2.18 -26.20
N THR A 230 53.65 -2.17 -24.89
CA THR A 230 54.39 -3.01 -23.94
C THR A 230 53.96 -4.47 -24.07
N PHE A 231 52.65 -4.73 -24.16
CA PHE A 231 52.12 -6.08 -24.28
C PHE A 231 52.52 -6.76 -25.60
N GLU A 232 52.53 -6.03 -26.71
CA GLU A 232 53.04 -6.51 -28.00
C GLU A 232 54.53 -6.86 -27.93
N ALA A 233 55.34 -6.02 -27.28
CA ALA A 233 56.75 -6.32 -27.06
C ALA A 233 56.96 -7.55 -26.14
N GLN A 234 56.09 -7.76 -25.14
CA GLN A 234 56.11 -8.96 -24.32
C GLN A 234 55.83 -10.20 -25.16
N ALA A 235 54.81 -10.15 -26.03
CA ALA A 235 54.48 -11.24 -26.95
C ALA A 235 55.68 -11.59 -27.85
N SER A 236 56.37 -10.58 -28.41
CA SER A 236 57.61 -10.81 -29.18
C SER A 236 58.73 -11.42 -28.35
N ASN A 237 58.96 -10.94 -27.12
CA ASN A 237 60.04 -11.42 -26.25
C ASN A 237 59.87 -12.87 -25.79
N ILE A 238 58.64 -13.39 -25.78
CA ILE A 238 58.31 -14.76 -25.41
C ILE A 238 57.98 -15.63 -26.63
N ASN A 239 58.25 -15.16 -27.86
CA ASN A 239 58.00 -15.85 -29.13
C ASN A 239 56.52 -16.19 -29.40
N LEU A 240 55.60 -15.33 -28.97
CA LEU A 240 54.14 -15.46 -29.19
C LEU A 240 53.55 -14.32 -30.03
N HIS A 241 54.38 -13.62 -30.81
CA HIS A 241 53.90 -12.52 -31.66
C HIS A 241 52.85 -12.96 -32.69
N ASP A 242 52.98 -14.17 -33.25
CA ASP A 242 52.02 -14.70 -34.23
C ASP A 242 50.64 -15.01 -33.62
N CYS A 243 50.57 -15.11 -32.28
CA CYS A 243 49.33 -15.29 -31.53
C CYS A 243 48.75 -13.96 -31.03
N PHE A 244 49.43 -12.84 -31.28
CA PHE A 244 49.03 -11.51 -30.80
C PHE A 244 48.18 -10.78 -31.85
N TYR A 245 47.04 -10.23 -31.43
CA TYR A 245 46.22 -9.33 -32.23
C TYR A 245 45.44 -8.33 -31.37
N ARG A 246 44.83 -7.33 -32.01
CA ARG A 246 43.89 -6.40 -31.37
C ARG A 246 42.48 -7.00 -31.44
N PRO A 247 41.87 -7.41 -30.30
CA PRO A 247 40.56 -8.04 -30.34
C PRO A 247 39.49 -7.03 -30.77
N PRO A 248 38.40 -7.49 -31.41
CA PRO A 248 37.30 -6.61 -31.76
C PRO A 248 36.49 -6.25 -30.51
N LEU A 249 36.14 -4.97 -30.40
CA LEU A 249 35.55 -4.35 -29.22
C LEU A 249 34.21 -3.70 -29.57
N THR A 250 33.20 -3.86 -28.71
CA THR A 250 31.91 -3.18 -28.80
C THR A 250 32.02 -1.72 -28.30
N THR A 251 32.95 -0.98 -28.90
CA THR A 251 33.28 0.42 -28.59
C THR A 251 33.37 1.20 -29.89
N SER A 252 32.74 2.37 -29.93
CA SER A 252 32.81 3.28 -31.07
C SER A 252 34.10 4.11 -31.00
N PHE A 253 34.89 4.06 -32.07
CA PHE A 253 36.11 4.86 -32.23
C PHE A 253 35.92 6.11 -33.09
N GLU A 254 34.67 6.37 -33.48
CA GLU A 254 34.24 7.57 -34.21
C GLU A 254 32.83 7.99 -33.75
N HIS A 255 32.39 9.18 -34.16
CA HIS A 255 31.00 9.58 -33.98
C HIS A 255 30.13 8.89 -35.04
N CYS A 256 29.15 8.10 -34.61
CA CYS A 256 28.28 7.36 -35.53
C CYS A 256 26.84 7.26 -35.02
N ILE A 257 25.95 6.75 -35.86
CA ILE A 257 24.63 6.26 -35.46
C ILE A 257 24.73 4.73 -35.50
N ASN A 258 24.38 4.08 -34.39
CA ASN A 258 24.43 2.62 -34.33
C ASN A 258 23.25 1.98 -35.09
N HIS A 259 23.31 0.68 -35.32
CA HIS A 259 22.25 -0.05 -36.05
C HIS A 259 20.87 -0.05 -35.34
N ALA A 260 20.83 0.23 -34.03
CA ALA A 260 19.57 0.42 -33.32
C ALA A 260 18.97 1.82 -33.49
N GLY A 261 19.72 2.78 -34.06
CA GLY A 261 19.29 4.16 -34.27
C GLY A 261 19.75 5.16 -33.21
N VAL A 262 20.66 4.78 -32.31
CA VAL A 262 21.19 5.61 -31.23
C VAL A 262 22.45 6.35 -31.67
N ARG A 263 22.56 7.63 -31.31
CA ARG A 263 23.76 8.44 -31.56
C ARG A 263 24.87 8.06 -30.59
N MET A 264 26.02 7.64 -31.13
CA MET A 264 27.18 7.21 -30.37
C MET A 264 28.33 8.22 -30.50
N ARG A 265 29.15 8.31 -29.46
CA ARG A 265 30.33 9.19 -29.45
C ARG A 265 31.61 8.40 -29.63
N GLN A 266 32.64 9.07 -30.14
CA GLN A 266 33.98 8.51 -30.17
C GLN A 266 34.50 8.28 -28.74
N SER A 267 35.13 7.12 -28.50
CA SER A 267 35.77 6.80 -27.22
C SER A 267 36.86 7.78 -26.84
N LEU A 268 36.86 8.19 -25.57
CA LEU A 268 37.91 9.04 -24.99
C LEU A 268 39.10 8.22 -24.47
N GLY A 269 39.07 6.88 -24.55
CA GLY A 269 40.16 6.03 -24.08
C GLY A 269 40.42 6.15 -22.57
N SER A 270 39.35 6.27 -21.78
CA SER A 270 39.43 6.51 -20.33
C SER A 270 39.79 5.27 -19.50
N GLY A 271 39.59 4.06 -20.01
CA GLY A 271 39.87 2.81 -19.31
C GLY A 271 38.90 2.48 -18.17
N ASN A 272 37.70 3.07 -18.17
CA ASN A 272 36.68 2.89 -17.14
C ASN A 272 35.59 1.88 -17.52
N GLU A 273 35.75 1.10 -18.60
CA GLU A 273 34.71 0.18 -19.07
C GLU A 273 34.26 -0.82 -17.99
N CYS A 274 35.18 -1.27 -17.11
CA CYS A 274 34.90 -2.19 -16.00
C CYS A 274 34.09 -1.59 -14.83
N THR A 275 33.88 -0.27 -14.81
CA THR A 275 33.01 0.44 -13.86
C THR A 275 31.85 1.18 -14.51
N GLY A 276 31.73 1.04 -15.84
CA GLY A 276 30.83 1.82 -16.67
C GLY A 276 31.51 3.06 -17.25
N VAL A 277 31.30 3.32 -18.54
CA VAL A 277 31.93 4.43 -19.27
C VAL A 277 30.92 5.55 -19.55
N ASN A 278 31.27 6.77 -19.17
CA ASN A 278 30.39 7.94 -19.26
C ASN A 278 30.46 8.71 -20.60
N ASP A 279 31.40 8.38 -21.47
CA ASP A 279 31.58 9.09 -22.75
C ASP A 279 30.55 8.73 -23.83
N GLY A 280 29.75 7.68 -23.61
CA GLY A 280 28.72 7.22 -24.54
C GLY A 280 29.26 6.50 -25.77
N SER A 281 30.49 5.96 -25.71
CA SER A 281 31.13 5.26 -26.82
C SER A 281 30.85 3.75 -26.88
N LYS A 282 30.44 3.15 -25.78
CA LYS A 282 30.26 1.69 -25.68
C LYS A 282 28.90 1.24 -26.23
N PHE A 283 28.91 0.27 -27.15
CA PHE A 283 27.71 -0.41 -27.64
C PHE A 283 27.20 -1.43 -26.62
N SER A 284 26.69 -0.95 -25.48
CA SER A 284 26.06 -1.80 -24.47
C SER A 284 24.68 -2.29 -24.93
N VAL A 285 24.14 -3.30 -24.24
CA VAL A 285 22.80 -3.85 -24.52
C VAL A 285 21.71 -2.78 -24.32
N LEU A 286 21.93 -1.82 -23.43
CA LEU A 286 21.05 -0.66 -23.19
C LEU A 286 20.80 0.14 -24.48
N VAL A 287 21.87 0.50 -25.19
CA VAL A 287 21.80 1.39 -26.37
C VAL A 287 21.66 0.62 -27.69
N THR A 288 21.62 -0.71 -27.65
CA THR A 288 21.46 -1.58 -28.82
C THR A 288 20.12 -2.32 -28.75
N TYR A 289 20.12 -3.55 -28.25
CA TYR A 289 18.93 -4.40 -28.20
C TYR A 289 17.78 -3.83 -27.36
N LEU A 290 18.04 -3.16 -26.23
CA LEU A 290 16.97 -2.62 -25.37
C LEU A 290 16.38 -1.32 -25.94
N ALA A 291 17.20 -0.46 -26.55
CA ALA A 291 16.71 0.69 -27.30
C ALA A 291 15.81 0.25 -28.47
N ASP A 292 16.21 -0.81 -29.19
CA ASP A 292 15.39 -1.44 -30.22
C ASP A 292 14.09 -2.03 -29.64
N ALA A 293 14.18 -2.83 -28.57
CA ALA A 293 13.03 -3.44 -27.92
C ALA A 293 12.00 -2.40 -27.44
N TRP A 294 12.47 -1.30 -26.84
CA TRP A 294 11.64 -0.17 -26.42
C TRP A 294 10.93 0.47 -27.61
N ASN A 295 11.65 0.75 -28.70
CA ASN A 295 11.08 1.36 -29.89
C ASN A 295 9.96 0.50 -30.51
N TRP A 296 10.09 -0.83 -30.43
CA TRP A 296 9.11 -1.79 -30.91
C TRP A 296 8.05 -2.19 -29.88
N GLY A 297 7.92 -1.45 -28.76
CA GLY A 297 6.77 -1.55 -27.85
C GLY A 297 6.96 -2.46 -26.64
N THR A 298 8.20 -2.87 -26.33
CA THR A 298 8.50 -3.55 -25.06
C THR A 298 8.27 -2.59 -23.89
N GLU A 299 7.46 -3.00 -22.91
CA GLU A 299 7.32 -2.27 -21.66
C GLU A 299 8.41 -2.75 -20.67
N ILE A 300 9.33 -1.86 -20.31
CA ILE A 300 10.51 -2.16 -19.48
C ILE A 300 10.27 -1.67 -18.05
N PHE A 301 10.56 -2.50 -17.05
CA PHE A 301 10.40 -2.17 -15.64
C PHE A 301 11.66 -2.50 -14.84
N CYS A 302 12.24 -1.49 -14.20
CA CYS A 302 13.42 -1.62 -13.33
C CYS A 302 13.02 -1.74 -11.86
N GLY A 303 13.94 -2.23 -11.02
CA GLY A 303 13.67 -2.49 -9.61
C GLY A 303 12.68 -3.64 -9.38
N ILE A 304 12.64 -4.63 -10.27
CA ILE A 304 11.75 -5.80 -10.16
C ILE A 304 12.59 -7.05 -9.88
N ASP A 305 12.45 -7.61 -8.68
CA ASP A 305 13.15 -8.83 -8.26
C ASP A 305 12.22 -10.04 -8.40
N VAL A 306 12.36 -10.75 -9.52
CA VAL A 306 11.60 -11.96 -9.81
C VAL A 306 12.07 -13.08 -8.89
N LYS A 307 11.12 -13.74 -8.21
CA LYS A 307 11.42 -14.78 -7.22
C LYS A 307 11.32 -16.17 -7.80
N TYR A 308 10.19 -16.46 -8.44
CA TYR A 308 9.91 -17.78 -9.02
C TYR A 308 8.80 -17.64 -10.07
N LEU A 309 8.61 -18.69 -10.84
CA LEU A 309 7.51 -18.82 -11.78
C LEU A 309 6.79 -20.15 -11.58
N ARG A 310 5.52 -20.21 -11.97
CA ARG A 310 4.69 -21.42 -11.93
C ARG A 310 3.93 -21.56 -13.24
N ARG A 311 3.66 -22.81 -13.64
CA ARG A 311 2.71 -23.08 -14.72
C ARG A 311 1.32 -22.59 -14.31
N ASN A 312 0.57 -22.03 -15.27
CA ASN A 312 -0.82 -21.69 -15.04
C ASN A 312 -1.66 -22.99 -15.03
N ASN A 313 -2.47 -23.20 -13.99
CA ASN A 313 -3.21 -24.45 -13.78
C ASN A 313 -4.50 -24.54 -14.61
N THR A 314 -5.05 -23.39 -15.06
CA THR A 314 -6.37 -23.33 -15.72
C THR A 314 -6.31 -22.91 -17.19
N GLU A 315 -5.20 -22.30 -17.63
CA GLU A 315 -5.03 -21.81 -19.01
C GLU A 315 -3.61 -22.11 -19.51
N LYS A 316 -3.37 -21.95 -20.82
CA LYS A 316 -2.02 -21.94 -21.37
C LYS A 316 -1.26 -20.72 -20.82
N GLY A 317 0.02 -20.91 -20.49
CA GLY A 317 0.90 -19.84 -20.02
C GLY A 317 1.50 -20.07 -18.63
N TYR A 318 2.11 -19.02 -18.08
CA TYR A 318 2.90 -19.04 -16.85
C TYR A 318 2.61 -17.80 -16.00
N VAL A 319 2.76 -17.94 -14.68
CA VAL A 319 2.66 -16.85 -13.73
C VAL A 319 4.04 -16.57 -13.16
N VAL A 320 4.52 -15.33 -13.30
CA VAL A 320 5.81 -14.88 -12.81
C VAL A 320 5.57 -14.07 -11.53
N PHE A 321 6.13 -14.52 -10.42
CA PHE A 321 6.01 -13.87 -9.11
C PHE A 321 7.22 -12.99 -8.83
N TYR A 322 6.99 -11.74 -8.45
CA TYR A 322 8.04 -10.74 -8.27
C TYR A 322 7.81 -9.83 -7.07
N GLU A 323 8.88 -9.21 -6.61
CA GLU A 323 8.85 -8.15 -5.60
C GLU A 323 9.35 -6.84 -6.21
N VAL A 324 8.71 -5.73 -5.87
CA VAL A 324 9.23 -4.39 -6.21
C VAL A 324 10.32 -4.03 -5.20
N MET A 325 11.51 -3.73 -5.72
CA MET A 325 12.68 -3.32 -4.96
C MET A 325 12.56 -1.84 -4.61
N ASP A 326 12.39 -1.55 -3.32
CA ASP A 326 12.54 -0.19 -2.79
C ASP A 326 13.81 -0.09 -1.92
N ALA A 327 14.34 1.13 -1.79
CA ALA A 327 15.56 1.46 -1.06
C ALA A 327 15.45 1.15 0.45
N SER A 328 14.23 1.11 1.02
CA SER A 328 14.00 0.73 2.42
C SER A 328 13.96 -0.80 2.59
N LYS A 329 14.97 -1.33 3.29
CA LYS A 329 15.33 -2.76 3.38
C LYS A 329 14.35 -3.73 4.09
N LYS A 330 13.02 -3.51 4.19
CA LYS A 330 12.15 -4.43 4.97
C LYS A 330 10.80 -4.79 4.35
N LYS A 331 10.46 -6.09 4.54
CA LYS A 331 9.33 -6.93 4.09
C LYS A 331 8.61 -6.45 2.83
N LYS A 332 8.93 -7.12 1.72
CA LYS A 332 8.36 -6.88 0.39
C LYS A 332 7.15 -7.78 0.18
N HIS A 333 6.21 -7.30 -0.60
CA HIS A 333 4.97 -8.01 -0.91
C HIS A 333 5.12 -8.64 -2.28
N VAL A 334 4.80 -9.93 -2.39
CA VAL A 334 4.90 -10.67 -3.64
C VAL A 334 3.71 -10.28 -4.52
N MET A 335 4.03 -9.80 -5.71
CA MET A 335 3.10 -9.49 -6.81
C MET A 335 3.30 -10.53 -7.93
N TRP A 336 2.49 -10.45 -8.98
CA TRP A 336 2.61 -11.38 -10.10
C TRP A 336 2.19 -10.75 -11.43
N VAL A 337 2.69 -11.32 -12.52
CA VAL A 337 2.30 -11.03 -13.91
C VAL A 337 2.14 -12.35 -14.68
N ARG A 338 1.14 -12.42 -15.57
CA ARG A 338 0.90 -13.59 -16.43
C ARG A 338 1.58 -13.44 -17.78
N ALA A 339 2.33 -14.46 -18.17
CA ALA A 339 2.79 -14.66 -19.54
C ALA A 339 1.83 -15.62 -20.25
N LYS A 340 1.12 -15.16 -21.27
CA LYS A 340 0.15 -15.98 -22.02
C LYS A 340 0.86 -17.07 -22.83
N GLU A 341 2.05 -16.77 -23.35
CA GLU A 341 2.75 -17.65 -24.28
C GLU A 341 4.11 -18.11 -23.77
N LEU A 342 5.03 -17.17 -23.48
CA LEU A 342 6.44 -17.46 -23.24
C LEU A 342 7.00 -16.67 -22.05
N VAL A 343 7.86 -17.31 -21.28
CA VAL A 343 8.75 -16.67 -20.29
C VAL A 343 10.20 -16.92 -20.73
N PHE A 344 10.94 -15.85 -20.97
CA PHE A 344 12.38 -15.90 -21.23
C PHE A 344 13.15 -15.61 -19.95
N LEU A 345 14.07 -16.49 -19.57
CA LEU A 345 14.99 -16.29 -18.46
C LEU A 345 16.34 -15.81 -19.01
N GLY A 346 16.65 -14.55 -18.72
CA GLY A 346 17.88 -13.83 -19.08
C GLY A 346 18.51 -13.11 -17.89
N ALA A 347 18.35 -13.67 -16.68
CA ALA A 347 18.80 -13.09 -15.41
C ALA A 347 20.29 -13.35 -15.10
N GLY A 348 21.04 -13.91 -16.05
CA GLY A 348 22.44 -14.31 -15.90
C GLY A 348 22.56 -15.71 -15.27
N ALA A 349 23.77 -16.28 -15.33
CA ALA A 349 24.02 -17.65 -14.88
C ALA A 349 23.49 -17.93 -13.47
N LEU A 350 23.80 -17.05 -12.52
CA LEU A 350 23.35 -17.20 -11.13
C LEU A 350 21.85 -16.91 -10.97
N GLY A 351 21.36 -15.80 -11.55
CA GLY A 351 19.97 -15.35 -11.35
C GLY A 351 18.95 -16.30 -11.96
N THR A 352 19.19 -16.78 -13.18
CA THR A 352 18.30 -17.74 -13.86
C THR A 352 18.25 -19.06 -13.11
N THR A 353 19.40 -19.56 -12.65
CA THR A 353 19.47 -20.77 -11.83
C THR A 353 18.74 -20.61 -10.49
N GLU A 354 18.91 -19.46 -9.81
CA GLU A 354 18.22 -19.16 -8.54
C GLU A 354 16.70 -19.17 -8.70
N ILE A 355 16.17 -18.51 -9.74
CA ILE A 355 14.74 -18.46 -10.03
C ILE A 355 14.18 -19.86 -10.28
N LEU A 356 14.88 -20.69 -11.04
CA LEU A 356 14.41 -22.06 -11.34
C LEU A 356 14.48 -22.97 -10.12
N LEU A 357 15.51 -22.87 -9.27
CA LEU A 357 15.60 -23.62 -8.02
C LEU A 357 14.46 -23.26 -7.06
N ARG A 358 14.08 -21.98 -6.96
CA ARG A 358 12.87 -21.57 -6.22
C ARG A 358 11.59 -22.06 -6.90
N SER A 359 11.54 -22.02 -8.23
CA SER A 359 10.37 -22.51 -8.97
C SER A 359 10.14 -24.01 -8.74
N ARG A 360 11.21 -24.80 -8.57
CA ARG A 360 11.13 -26.20 -8.14
C ARG A 360 10.43 -26.37 -6.79
N THR A 361 10.75 -25.55 -5.79
CA THR A 361 10.06 -25.61 -4.49
C THR A 361 8.60 -25.18 -4.56
N HIS A 362 8.20 -24.46 -5.63
CA HIS A 362 6.83 -24.04 -5.91
C HIS A 362 6.09 -24.93 -6.93
N GLY A 363 6.59 -26.15 -7.17
CA GLY A 363 5.89 -27.18 -7.95
C GLY A 363 6.29 -27.27 -9.43
N LEU A 364 7.37 -26.62 -9.85
CA LEU A 364 7.91 -26.78 -11.20
C LEU A 364 8.90 -27.96 -11.26
N SER A 365 8.49 -29.08 -11.85
CA SER A 365 9.36 -30.24 -12.06
C SER A 365 10.53 -29.88 -12.99
N THR A 366 11.75 -30.32 -12.68
CA THR A 366 12.96 -29.92 -13.42
C THR A 366 14.02 -31.01 -13.36
N SER A 367 14.98 -30.98 -14.29
CA SER A 367 16.13 -31.91 -14.33
C SER A 367 16.92 -31.94 -13.01
N PRO A 368 17.43 -33.10 -12.57
CA PRO A 368 18.30 -33.21 -11.39
C PRO A 368 19.61 -32.43 -11.52
N LEU A 369 20.04 -32.06 -12.74
CA LEU A 369 21.25 -31.29 -13.01
C LEU A 369 21.09 -29.78 -12.80
N LEU A 370 19.88 -29.28 -12.49
CA LEU A 370 19.68 -27.86 -12.18
C LEU A 370 20.56 -27.44 -10.99
N GLY A 371 21.30 -26.36 -11.17
CA GLY A 371 22.27 -25.85 -10.21
C GLY A 371 23.66 -26.48 -10.33
N GLN A 372 23.87 -27.45 -11.21
CA GLN A 372 25.18 -28.08 -11.39
C GLN A 372 25.91 -27.52 -12.60
N ARG A 373 27.18 -27.93 -12.74
CA ARG A 373 28.05 -27.62 -13.89
C ARG A 373 28.31 -26.13 -14.10
N ILE A 374 28.54 -25.40 -13.00
CA ILE A 374 28.95 -24.00 -13.07
C ILE A 374 30.45 -23.89 -13.31
N SER A 375 30.81 -22.95 -14.17
CA SER A 375 32.17 -22.60 -14.53
C SER A 375 32.44 -21.13 -14.22
N GLY A 376 33.65 -20.84 -13.79
CA GLY A 376 34.19 -19.49 -13.68
C GLY A 376 34.95 -19.07 -14.94
N ASN A 377 34.81 -19.83 -16.04
CA ASN A 377 35.50 -19.62 -17.31
C ASN A 377 37.03 -19.65 -17.18
N GLY A 378 37.54 -20.35 -16.15
CA GLY A 378 38.95 -20.37 -15.81
C GLY A 378 39.56 -18.97 -15.66
N ASP A 379 38.76 -17.99 -15.20
CA ASP A 379 39.17 -16.59 -15.07
C ASP A 379 40.31 -16.44 -14.05
N LEU A 380 41.41 -15.81 -14.48
CA LEU A 380 42.53 -15.44 -13.61
C LEU A 380 42.87 -13.95 -13.80
N LEU A 381 43.12 -13.26 -12.68
CA LEU A 381 43.58 -11.88 -12.64
C LEU A 381 44.99 -11.82 -12.05
N ALA A 382 45.92 -11.24 -12.80
CA ALA A 382 47.30 -11.07 -12.35
C ALA A 382 47.85 -9.69 -12.74
N PHE A 383 48.89 -9.26 -12.04
CA PHE A 383 49.58 -8.00 -12.29
C PHE A 383 51.07 -8.22 -12.51
N ALA A 384 51.63 -7.52 -13.49
CA ALA A 384 53.07 -7.31 -13.62
C ALA A 384 53.44 -6.01 -12.93
N TYR A 385 53.83 -6.10 -11.65
CA TYR A 385 54.04 -4.96 -10.77
C TYR A 385 55.43 -4.34 -10.91
N ASP A 386 55.49 -3.00 -10.90
CA ASP A 386 56.70 -2.15 -10.90
C ASP A 386 57.77 -2.50 -11.97
N CYS A 387 57.31 -2.64 -13.22
CA CYS A 387 58.10 -2.99 -14.40
C CYS A 387 59.11 -1.90 -14.78
N ASN A 388 60.13 -2.18 -15.61
CA ASN A 388 61.20 -1.23 -15.97
C ASN A 388 60.78 0.04 -16.74
N ARG A 389 59.50 0.17 -17.12
CA ARG A 389 58.95 1.29 -17.90
C ARG A 389 57.57 1.66 -17.41
N SER A 390 57.14 2.89 -17.69
CA SER A 390 55.77 3.34 -17.45
C SER A 390 54.80 2.67 -18.43
N ILE A 391 53.76 2.04 -17.88
CA ILE A 391 52.75 1.28 -18.62
C ILE A 391 51.47 2.11 -18.79
N ASN A 392 51.19 3.02 -17.85
CA ASN A 392 49.95 3.81 -17.79
C ASN A 392 48.69 2.92 -17.76
N GLY A 393 48.69 1.87 -16.93
CA GLY A 393 47.58 0.91 -16.80
C GLY A 393 46.45 1.32 -15.85
N VAL A 394 46.26 2.62 -15.58
CA VAL A 394 45.20 3.13 -14.70
C VAL A 394 44.30 4.10 -15.47
N GLY A 395 42.99 3.90 -15.36
CA GLY A 395 41.95 4.69 -16.01
C GLY A 395 41.87 6.12 -15.48
N ARG A 396 41.39 7.05 -16.31
CA ARG A 396 41.19 8.45 -15.91
C ARG A 396 40.10 9.14 -16.72
N GLU A 397 39.13 9.70 -16.01
CA GLU A 397 38.00 10.44 -16.53
C GLU A 397 38.31 11.95 -16.49
N SER A 398 39.12 12.42 -17.45
CA SER A 398 39.39 13.85 -17.56
C SER A 398 39.72 14.26 -19.00
N ILE A 399 38.88 15.14 -19.57
CA ILE A 399 39.01 15.69 -20.92
C ILE A 399 40.33 16.47 -21.09
N SER A 400 40.89 17.01 -20.01
CA SER A 400 42.12 17.82 -20.05
C SER A 400 43.41 17.00 -20.01
N THR A 401 43.32 15.67 -19.92
CA THR A 401 44.51 14.80 -19.98
C THR A 401 44.97 14.68 -21.44
N PRO A 402 46.23 15.03 -21.78
CA PRO A 402 46.75 14.83 -23.12
C PRO A 402 46.56 13.37 -23.58
N LEU A 403 46.17 13.16 -24.84
CA LEU A 403 45.97 11.81 -25.42
C LEU A 403 47.19 10.89 -25.20
N SER A 404 48.40 11.45 -25.15
CA SER A 404 49.66 10.73 -24.88
C SER A 404 49.80 10.18 -23.46
N LYS A 405 48.97 10.64 -22.52
CA LYS A 405 48.92 10.19 -21.12
C LYS A 405 47.69 9.33 -20.80
N GLN A 406 46.78 9.13 -21.77
CA GLN A 406 45.64 8.24 -21.61
C GLN A 406 46.08 6.77 -21.70
N CYS A 407 45.32 5.90 -21.03
CA CYS A 407 45.56 4.46 -21.03
C CYS A 407 44.90 3.75 -22.23
N GLY A 408 43.90 4.36 -22.87
CA GLY A 408 43.08 3.73 -23.90
C GLY A 408 41.95 2.89 -23.29
N PRO A 409 41.11 2.23 -24.12
CA PRO A 409 40.10 1.29 -23.65
C PRO A 409 40.71 0.21 -22.74
N THR A 410 39.92 -0.35 -21.82
CA THR A 410 40.39 -1.35 -20.86
C THR A 410 41.20 -2.47 -21.53
N ILE A 411 40.75 -2.97 -22.67
CA ILE A 411 41.43 -4.02 -23.45
C ILE A 411 41.67 -3.49 -24.87
N THR A 412 42.89 -3.66 -25.37
CA THR A 412 43.32 -3.27 -26.72
C THR A 412 44.19 -4.32 -27.41
N GLY A 413 44.80 -5.24 -26.66
CA GLY A 413 45.62 -6.33 -27.18
C GLY A 413 45.30 -7.68 -26.53
N CYS A 414 45.49 -8.75 -27.30
CA CYS A 414 45.15 -10.12 -26.93
C CYS A 414 46.23 -11.08 -27.46
N ILE A 415 46.67 -12.02 -26.64
CA ILE A 415 47.43 -13.21 -27.06
C ILE A 415 46.47 -14.39 -26.98
N ASP A 416 46.15 -15.00 -28.12
CA ASP A 416 45.16 -16.07 -28.24
C ASP A 416 45.83 -17.41 -28.55
N LEU A 417 45.89 -18.28 -27.56
CA LEU A 417 46.50 -19.61 -27.69
C LEU A 417 45.45 -20.69 -27.97
N ARG A 418 44.23 -20.32 -28.35
CA ARG A 418 43.20 -21.27 -28.78
C ARG A 418 43.43 -21.78 -30.21
N CYS A 419 44.43 -21.31 -30.94
CA CYS A 419 44.65 -21.77 -32.32
C CYS A 419 45.02 -23.27 -32.38
N PRO A 420 44.43 -24.09 -33.27
CA PRO A 420 44.75 -25.51 -33.42
C PRO A 420 46.22 -25.81 -33.72
N THR A 421 46.93 -24.89 -34.39
CA THR A 421 48.36 -25.02 -34.69
C THR A 421 49.23 -24.88 -33.45
N THR A 422 48.77 -24.10 -32.48
CA THR A 422 49.52 -23.77 -31.25
C THR A 422 49.12 -24.68 -30.11
N THR A 423 47.84 -25.07 -30.03
CA THR A 423 47.32 -25.95 -28.99
C THR A 423 46.34 -26.95 -29.60
N PRO A 424 46.77 -28.22 -29.81
CA PRO A 424 45.93 -29.24 -30.45
C PRO A 424 44.66 -29.60 -29.66
N ASP A 425 44.75 -29.73 -28.34
CA ASP A 425 43.59 -29.93 -27.46
C ASP A 425 42.94 -28.59 -27.12
N ALA A 426 41.66 -28.44 -27.43
CA ALA A 426 40.94 -27.20 -27.16
C ALA A 426 40.87 -26.87 -25.65
N ASN A 427 40.88 -27.87 -24.77
CA ASN A 427 40.80 -27.67 -23.31
C ASN A 427 42.09 -27.08 -22.70
N ASP A 428 43.21 -27.16 -23.41
CA ASP A 428 44.49 -26.56 -23.01
C ASP A 428 44.65 -25.12 -23.51
N GLY A 429 43.71 -24.65 -24.33
CA GLY A 429 43.71 -23.30 -24.90
C GLY A 429 43.32 -22.25 -23.87
N PHE A 430 43.95 -21.08 -23.94
CA PHE A 430 43.60 -19.93 -23.12
C PHE A 430 43.90 -18.63 -23.85
N VAL A 431 43.33 -17.54 -23.36
CA VAL A 431 43.49 -16.20 -23.90
C VAL A 431 44.05 -15.29 -22.82
N VAL A 432 45.08 -14.51 -23.15
CA VAL A 432 45.64 -13.47 -22.26
C VAL A 432 45.35 -12.11 -22.87
N GLN A 433 44.64 -11.27 -22.13
CA GLN A 433 44.32 -9.89 -22.50
C GLN A 433 45.02 -8.93 -21.55
N GLU A 434 45.51 -7.82 -22.09
CA GLU A 434 45.99 -6.71 -21.27
C GLU A 434 44.81 -5.86 -20.79
N GLY A 435 44.89 -5.38 -19.55
CA GLY A 435 43.80 -4.66 -18.88
C GLY A 435 44.19 -3.27 -18.35
N VAL A 436 43.18 -2.55 -17.86
CA VAL A 436 43.32 -1.28 -17.13
C VAL A 436 42.61 -1.39 -15.79
N VAL A 437 43.19 -0.79 -14.75
CA VAL A 437 42.51 -0.57 -13.47
C VAL A 437 41.63 0.67 -13.60
N PRO A 438 40.29 0.56 -13.47
CA PRO A 438 39.41 1.72 -13.55
C PRO A 438 39.73 2.78 -12.49
N GLU A 439 39.48 4.05 -12.80
CA GLU A 439 39.80 5.18 -11.91
C GLU A 439 39.21 5.01 -10.51
N ALA A 440 37.96 4.56 -10.43
CA ALA A 440 37.26 4.36 -9.16
C ALA A 440 37.94 3.32 -8.24
N LEU A 441 38.75 2.42 -8.78
CA LEU A 441 39.45 1.36 -8.05
C LEU A 441 40.96 1.62 -7.87
N GLY A 442 41.50 2.69 -8.47
CA GLY A 442 42.94 2.94 -8.51
C GLY A 442 43.61 2.99 -7.12
N SER A 443 42.99 3.66 -6.15
CA SER A 443 43.52 3.76 -4.78
C SER A 443 43.42 2.44 -4.00
N ALA A 444 42.36 1.67 -4.23
CA ALA A 444 42.17 0.36 -3.58
C ALA A 444 43.18 -0.67 -4.10
N ILE A 445 43.38 -0.74 -5.42
CA ILE A 445 44.37 -1.62 -6.04
C ILE A 445 45.80 -1.23 -5.64
N GLN A 446 46.12 0.07 -5.54
CA GLN A 446 47.40 0.52 -5.02
C GLN A 446 47.68 -0.07 -3.63
N ALA A 447 46.72 0.02 -2.71
CA ALA A 447 46.87 -0.51 -1.36
C ALA A 447 47.07 -2.05 -1.35
N ILE A 448 46.37 -2.80 -2.21
CA ILE A 448 46.52 -4.26 -2.32
C ILE A 448 47.91 -4.63 -2.86
N LEU A 449 48.35 -4.00 -3.96
CA LEU A 449 49.64 -4.31 -4.59
C LEU A 449 50.82 -3.94 -3.69
N GLU A 450 50.71 -2.86 -2.91
CA GLU A 450 51.76 -2.43 -1.98
C GLU A 450 51.84 -3.31 -0.70
N THR A 451 50.78 -4.06 -0.37
CA THR A 451 50.71 -4.92 0.83
C THR A 451 50.97 -6.41 0.57
N GLN A 452 50.62 -6.96 -0.60
CA GLN A 452 50.73 -8.41 -0.92
C GLN A 452 52.13 -8.88 -1.35
N MET A 453 53.20 -8.23 -0.89
CA MET A 453 54.54 -8.40 -1.45
C MET A 453 55.32 -9.55 -0.81
N SER A 454 55.11 -10.81 -1.23
CA SER A 454 55.97 -11.93 -0.76
C SER A 454 56.16 -13.14 -1.69
N SER A 455 55.47 -13.30 -2.83
CA SER A 455 55.34 -14.68 -3.36
C SER A 455 56.38 -15.16 -4.38
N VAL A 456 57.00 -14.33 -5.24
CA VAL A 456 58.07 -14.79 -6.16
C VAL A 456 59.03 -13.65 -6.55
N PRO A 457 60.33 -13.67 -6.15
CA PRO A 457 61.32 -12.70 -6.60
C PRO A 457 61.79 -13.00 -8.03
N SER A 458 61.86 -11.97 -8.89
CA SER A 458 62.49 -12.08 -10.21
C SER A 458 64.03 -12.10 -10.10
N PRO A 459 64.77 -12.90 -10.90
CA PRO A 459 66.24 -12.87 -10.91
C PRO A 459 66.83 -11.56 -11.50
N LYS A 460 66.01 -10.71 -12.14
CA LYS A 460 66.42 -9.39 -12.69
C LYS A 460 66.01 -8.20 -11.81
N TYR A 461 65.66 -8.44 -10.56
CA TYR A 461 65.11 -7.43 -9.64
C TYR A 461 66.16 -6.38 -9.21
N LYS A 462 65.89 -5.09 -9.42
CA LYS A 462 66.79 -3.98 -9.05
C LYS A 462 66.22 -3.17 -7.87
N THR A 463 66.68 -3.49 -6.66
CA THR A 463 66.11 -3.05 -5.37
C THR A 463 66.06 -1.52 -5.15
N SER A 464 67.01 -0.74 -5.66
CA SER A 464 67.12 0.70 -5.34
C SER A 464 66.16 1.62 -6.11
N SER A 465 65.95 1.36 -7.41
CA SER A 465 65.06 2.17 -8.27
C SER A 465 63.57 1.99 -7.95
N GLN A 466 63.20 0.81 -7.42
CA GLN A 466 61.83 0.42 -7.10
C GLN A 466 61.38 0.98 -5.74
N ALA A 467 62.29 1.11 -4.77
CA ALA A 467 62.01 1.82 -3.51
C ALA A 467 61.60 3.29 -3.74
N ILE A 468 62.26 3.97 -4.69
CA ILE A 468 61.94 5.35 -5.09
C ILE A 468 60.58 5.40 -5.81
N ALA A 469 60.30 4.45 -6.69
CA ALA A 469 59.02 4.36 -7.40
C ALA A 469 57.83 4.15 -6.43
N ARG A 470 58.03 3.36 -5.37
CA ARG A 470 57.04 3.16 -4.30
C ARG A 470 56.84 4.42 -3.46
N ALA A 471 57.91 5.06 -3.03
CA ALA A 471 57.83 6.32 -2.30
C ALA A 471 57.08 7.40 -3.10
N LYS A 472 57.30 7.45 -4.43
CA LYS A 472 56.56 8.32 -5.35
C LYS A 472 55.06 7.99 -5.40
N SER A 473 54.67 6.71 -5.56
CA SER A 473 53.25 6.32 -5.57
C SER A 473 52.55 6.65 -4.25
N TRP A 474 53.24 6.45 -3.11
CA TRP A 474 52.69 6.72 -1.78
C TRP A 474 52.50 8.22 -1.51
N LEU A 475 53.46 9.06 -1.93
CA LEU A 475 53.42 10.51 -1.71
C LEU A 475 52.56 11.27 -2.73
N LEU A 476 52.55 10.84 -4.00
CA LEU A 476 51.99 11.59 -5.13
C LEU A 476 50.81 10.86 -5.80
N GLY A 477 50.43 9.68 -5.30
CA GLY A 477 49.28 8.89 -5.77
C GLY A 477 49.58 7.98 -6.98
N PRO A 478 48.56 7.21 -7.44
CA PRO A 478 48.73 6.13 -8.41
C PRO A 478 49.06 6.62 -9.84
N TYR A 479 48.84 7.91 -10.12
CA TYR A 479 49.08 8.54 -11.42
C TYR A 479 50.48 9.14 -11.58
N CYS A 480 51.32 9.09 -10.54
CA CYS A 480 52.65 9.68 -10.59
C CYS A 480 53.52 9.00 -11.66
N GLU A 481 54.12 9.79 -12.56
CA GLU A 481 55.02 9.25 -13.59
C GLU A 481 56.26 8.60 -12.93
N GLY A 482 56.54 7.37 -13.34
CA GLY A 482 57.58 6.54 -12.74
C GLY A 482 57.25 5.99 -11.34
N GLY A 483 56.03 6.18 -10.84
CA GLY A 483 55.52 5.49 -9.66
C GLY A 483 55.30 3.99 -9.91
N SER A 484 55.35 3.18 -8.86
CA SER A 484 55.16 1.72 -8.92
C SER A 484 53.83 1.30 -9.59
N VAL A 485 52.71 1.98 -9.29
CA VAL A 485 51.40 1.69 -9.90
C VAL A 485 51.36 2.09 -11.38
N ASN A 486 51.96 3.24 -11.73
CA ASN A 486 52.09 3.68 -13.12
C ASN A 486 52.93 2.72 -13.99
N ARG A 487 53.82 1.96 -13.36
CA ARG A 487 54.70 0.93 -13.95
C ARG A 487 54.09 -0.48 -13.88
N THR A 488 52.80 -0.61 -13.59
CA THR A 488 52.11 -1.90 -13.46
C THR A 488 51.25 -2.23 -14.68
N ALA A 489 51.33 -3.47 -15.16
CA ALA A 489 50.45 -4.03 -16.19
C ALA A 489 49.43 -4.98 -15.56
N VAL A 490 48.26 -5.10 -16.18
CA VAL A 490 47.17 -5.99 -15.77
C VAL A 490 47.03 -7.10 -16.81
N TYR A 491 46.96 -8.35 -16.35
CA TYR A 491 46.62 -9.51 -17.18
C TYR A 491 45.25 -10.05 -16.79
N LEU A 492 44.40 -10.21 -17.78
CA LEU A 492 43.10 -10.84 -17.70
C LEU A 492 43.17 -12.14 -18.52
N ILE A 493 42.94 -13.27 -17.87
CA ILE A 493 43.09 -14.58 -18.50
C ILE A 493 41.76 -15.31 -18.45
N MET A 494 41.39 -15.91 -19.58
CA MET A 494 40.25 -16.81 -19.70
C MET A 494 40.78 -18.17 -20.15
N SER A 495 40.40 -19.22 -19.43
CA SER A 495 40.87 -20.59 -19.67
C SER A 495 39.76 -21.62 -19.43
N HIS A 496 40.09 -22.89 -19.22
CA HIS A 496 39.13 -23.93 -18.88
C HIS A 496 39.27 -24.34 -17.41
N ASP A 497 38.15 -24.48 -16.71
CA ASP A 497 38.06 -25.11 -15.39
C ASP A 497 37.34 -26.47 -15.48
N GLU A 498 37.09 -27.13 -14.33
CA GLU A 498 36.48 -28.46 -14.28
C GLU A 498 34.95 -28.42 -14.37
N ASN A 499 34.33 -27.23 -14.44
CA ASN A 499 32.89 -27.05 -14.40
C ASN A 499 32.23 -27.73 -13.18
N GLU A 500 32.88 -27.76 -12.01
CA GLU A 500 32.33 -28.39 -10.80
C GLU A 500 31.70 -27.40 -9.81
N GLY A 501 31.39 -26.19 -10.26
CA GLY A 501 30.61 -25.25 -9.45
C GLY A 501 29.18 -25.76 -9.26
N THR A 502 28.66 -25.63 -8.03
CA THR A 502 27.28 -25.98 -7.69
C THR A 502 26.55 -24.83 -7.01
N LEU A 503 25.27 -24.73 -7.35
CA LEU A 503 24.33 -23.70 -6.97
C LEU A 503 23.17 -24.36 -6.24
N GLY A 504 23.07 -24.09 -4.94
CA GLY A 504 22.01 -24.64 -4.08
C GLY A 504 21.15 -23.55 -3.44
N ILE A 505 19.97 -23.94 -2.97
CA ILE A 505 19.14 -23.12 -2.08
C ILE A 505 18.92 -23.89 -0.77
N LYS A 506 19.23 -23.24 0.35
CA LYS A 506 18.95 -23.73 1.70
C LYS A 506 18.27 -22.62 2.49
N ASP A 507 17.11 -22.88 3.11
CA ASP A 507 16.33 -21.88 3.85
C ASP A 507 16.01 -20.60 3.05
N ASP A 508 15.60 -20.76 1.77
CA ASP A 508 15.37 -19.68 0.78
C ASP A 508 16.62 -18.79 0.50
N LYS A 509 17.79 -19.28 0.90
CA LYS A 509 19.07 -18.62 0.73
C LYS A 509 19.95 -19.40 -0.25
N PHE A 510 20.34 -18.71 -1.30
CA PHE A 510 21.31 -19.15 -2.28
C PHE A 510 22.71 -19.40 -1.67
N THR A 511 23.38 -20.50 -2.07
CA THR A 511 24.77 -20.91 -1.73
C THR A 511 25.54 -21.36 -2.97
N LEU A 512 26.75 -20.80 -3.18
CA LEU A 512 27.67 -21.12 -4.27
C LEU A 512 28.90 -21.87 -3.73
N GLN A 513 29.18 -23.05 -4.28
CA GLN A 513 30.33 -23.87 -3.88
C GLN A 513 31.13 -24.34 -5.09
N TRP A 514 32.45 -24.33 -4.96
CA TRP A 514 33.38 -24.82 -5.98
C TRP A 514 34.20 -25.98 -5.41
N SER A 515 34.11 -27.18 -5.99
CA SER A 515 34.77 -28.39 -5.46
C SER A 515 36.12 -28.73 -6.12
N GLY A 516 36.54 -27.97 -7.13
CA GLY A 516 37.64 -28.37 -8.01
C GLY A 516 39.03 -28.38 -7.35
N ILE A 517 39.70 -29.54 -7.40
CA ILE A 517 41.08 -29.78 -6.93
C ILE A 517 42.08 -29.77 -8.12
N GLY A 518 41.63 -29.90 -9.38
CA GLY A 518 42.52 -30.06 -10.55
C GLY A 518 43.01 -28.78 -11.23
N ALA A 519 42.75 -27.60 -10.67
CA ALA A 519 43.22 -26.31 -11.22
C ALA A 519 44.75 -26.13 -11.16
N GLU A 520 45.46 -26.88 -10.32
CA GLU A 520 46.86 -26.58 -9.98
C GLU A 520 47.81 -26.74 -11.18
N GLN A 521 47.63 -27.77 -12.03
CA GLN A 521 48.54 -28.01 -13.16
C GLN A 521 48.32 -27.04 -14.33
N ARG A 522 47.07 -26.68 -14.63
CA ARG A 522 46.71 -25.69 -15.68
C ARG A 522 47.06 -24.28 -15.25
N CYS A 523 46.76 -23.92 -14.00
CA CYS A 523 47.19 -22.64 -13.43
C CYS A 523 48.71 -22.48 -13.42
N ARG A 524 49.49 -23.56 -13.23
CA ARG A 524 50.95 -23.51 -13.36
C ARG A 524 51.39 -23.11 -14.76
N LYS A 525 50.85 -23.74 -15.82
CA LYS A 525 51.20 -23.40 -17.22
C LYS A 525 50.91 -21.93 -17.55
N VAL A 526 49.75 -21.41 -17.11
CA VAL A 526 49.40 -19.99 -17.26
C VAL A 526 50.35 -19.10 -16.44
N ASN A 527 50.59 -19.43 -15.18
CA ASN A 527 51.49 -18.67 -14.30
C ASN A 527 52.93 -18.64 -14.82
N ASP A 528 53.45 -19.73 -15.39
CA ASP A 528 54.79 -19.80 -15.96
C ASP A 528 54.93 -18.87 -17.18
N LEU A 529 53.90 -18.82 -18.02
CA LEU A 529 53.83 -17.89 -19.15
C LEU A 529 53.76 -16.43 -18.66
N LEU A 530 52.91 -16.13 -17.69
CA LEU A 530 52.79 -14.79 -17.11
C LEU A 530 54.07 -14.35 -16.39
N ALA A 531 54.76 -15.27 -15.72
CA ALA A 531 56.04 -15.02 -15.07
C ALA A 531 57.12 -14.69 -16.12
N SER A 532 57.16 -15.45 -17.22
CA SER A 532 58.08 -15.20 -18.35
C SER A 532 57.81 -13.85 -19.02
N ALA A 533 56.54 -13.54 -19.30
CA ALA A 533 56.12 -12.26 -19.86
C ALA A 533 56.48 -11.09 -18.93
N THR A 534 56.24 -11.23 -17.63
CA THR A 534 56.53 -10.22 -16.60
C THR A 534 58.04 -10.01 -16.41
N ALA A 535 58.82 -11.09 -16.39
CA ALA A 535 60.28 -11.04 -16.29
C ALA A 535 60.92 -10.35 -17.51
N SER A 536 60.31 -10.47 -18.70
CA SER A 536 60.79 -9.80 -19.92
C SER A 536 60.79 -8.27 -19.82
N ILE A 537 59.89 -7.70 -19.00
CA ILE A 537 59.79 -6.26 -18.74
C ILE A 537 60.27 -5.85 -17.34
N GLY A 538 60.83 -6.79 -16.57
CA GLY A 538 61.47 -6.55 -15.27
C GLY A 538 60.52 -6.27 -14.11
N GLY A 539 59.27 -6.74 -14.17
CA GLY A 539 58.31 -6.63 -13.06
C GLY A 539 58.30 -7.85 -12.13
N THR A 540 57.42 -7.81 -11.13
CA THR A 540 57.06 -8.95 -10.27
C THR A 540 55.63 -9.38 -10.55
N LEU A 541 55.42 -10.68 -10.74
CA LEU A 541 54.09 -11.25 -10.92
C LEU A 541 53.35 -11.26 -9.56
N ILE A 542 52.14 -10.70 -9.53
CA ILE A 542 51.23 -10.73 -8.38
C ILE A 542 49.91 -11.34 -8.84
N ASN A 543 49.54 -12.47 -8.24
CA ASN A 543 48.25 -13.12 -8.50
C ASN A 543 47.21 -12.63 -7.51
N MET A 544 46.01 -12.30 -8.01
CA MET A 544 44.87 -11.93 -7.15
C MET A 544 44.11 -13.15 -6.65
N PRO A 545 43.30 -12.99 -5.57
CA PRO A 545 42.34 -14.01 -5.17
C PRO A 545 41.40 -14.42 -6.32
N CYS A 546 40.96 -15.68 -6.34
CA CYS A 546 40.10 -16.24 -7.37
C CYS A 546 38.77 -15.48 -7.47
N ILE A 547 38.59 -14.74 -8.57
CA ILE A 547 37.35 -14.03 -8.91
C ILE A 547 37.04 -14.28 -10.38
N THR A 548 35.77 -14.56 -10.69
CA THR A 548 35.27 -14.66 -12.06
C THR A 548 34.32 -13.52 -12.36
N VAL A 549 34.43 -12.98 -13.57
CA VAL A 549 33.47 -12.04 -14.18
C VAL A 549 32.64 -12.72 -15.27
N HIS A 550 32.95 -13.98 -15.57
CA HIS A 550 32.30 -14.82 -16.56
C HIS A 550 31.69 -16.08 -15.92
N PRO A 551 30.70 -15.96 -15.02
CA PRO A 551 30.00 -17.13 -14.51
C PRO A 551 29.18 -17.77 -15.64
N LEU A 552 29.36 -19.06 -15.88
CA LEU A 552 28.67 -19.84 -16.90
C LEU A 552 28.05 -21.09 -16.26
N GLY A 553 26.94 -21.59 -16.81
CA GLY A 553 26.31 -22.85 -16.36
C GLY A 553 25.30 -22.69 -15.22
N GLY A 554 24.88 -23.82 -14.64
CA GLY A 554 23.78 -23.92 -13.68
C GLY A 554 22.45 -24.38 -14.30
N VAL A 555 22.24 -24.12 -15.59
CA VAL A 555 21.09 -24.58 -16.38
C VAL A 555 21.61 -25.18 -17.69
N CYS A 556 22.61 -26.06 -17.61
CA CYS A 556 23.34 -26.56 -18.78
C CYS A 556 22.45 -27.17 -19.86
N MET A 557 22.83 -26.97 -21.13
CA MET A 557 22.23 -27.71 -22.24
C MET A 557 22.45 -29.21 -22.13
N SER A 558 21.48 -30.00 -22.59
CA SER A 558 21.57 -31.45 -22.62
C SER A 558 22.41 -31.94 -23.80
N SER A 559 23.37 -32.81 -23.50
CA SER A 559 24.20 -33.48 -24.49
C SER A 559 23.47 -34.61 -25.25
N ASP A 560 22.39 -35.15 -24.69
CA ASP A 560 21.67 -36.33 -25.17
C ASP A 560 20.18 -36.08 -25.47
N ASN A 561 19.75 -34.82 -25.44
CA ASN A 561 18.35 -34.42 -25.62
C ASN A 561 17.37 -34.97 -24.55
N THR A 562 17.88 -35.30 -23.37
CA THR A 562 17.06 -35.65 -22.20
C THR A 562 17.40 -34.77 -20.98
N GLY A 563 16.49 -34.74 -20.02
CA GLY A 563 16.70 -34.11 -18.72
C GLY A 563 17.77 -34.81 -17.85
N TYR A 564 18.24 -36.01 -18.22
CA TYR A 564 19.37 -36.67 -17.56
C TYR A 564 20.71 -36.11 -18.04
N GLY A 565 20.82 -35.75 -19.32
CA GLY A 565 22.03 -35.16 -19.92
C GLY A 565 22.19 -33.65 -19.70
N GLY A 566 21.11 -32.93 -19.36
CA GLY A 566 21.14 -31.50 -19.04
C GLY A 566 19.81 -30.94 -18.56
N VAL A 567 19.73 -29.62 -18.39
CA VAL A 567 18.57 -28.92 -17.81
C VAL A 567 17.65 -28.34 -18.89
N VAL A 568 18.21 -27.97 -20.03
CA VAL A 568 17.47 -27.45 -21.19
C VAL A 568 17.84 -28.19 -22.47
N ASN A 569 16.94 -28.18 -23.46
CA ASN A 569 17.26 -28.67 -24.80
C ASN A 569 18.12 -27.68 -25.61
N GLN A 570 18.42 -28.03 -26.87
CA GLN A 570 19.20 -27.19 -27.79
C GLN A 570 18.59 -25.80 -28.11
N LEU A 571 17.32 -25.56 -27.77
CA LEU A 571 16.64 -24.26 -27.91
C LEU A 571 16.64 -23.45 -26.61
N GLY A 572 17.10 -24.03 -25.50
CA GLY A 572 17.00 -23.44 -24.17
C GLY A 572 15.67 -23.73 -23.46
N GLN A 573 14.82 -24.62 -23.99
CA GLN A 573 13.56 -24.98 -23.33
C GLN A 573 13.82 -25.90 -22.13
N LEU A 574 13.20 -25.58 -20.99
CA LEU A 574 13.39 -26.29 -19.72
C LEU A 574 12.77 -27.70 -19.75
N TYR A 575 13.55 -28.73 -19.38
CA TYR A 575 13.02 -30.08 -19.19
C TYR A 575 12.14 -30.18 -17.94
N GLN A 576 11.06 -30.98 -18.04
CA GLN A 576 10.13 -31.24 -16.94
C GLN A 576 10.65 -32.31 -15.96
N GLY A 577 11.72 -33.03 -16.28
CA GLY A 577 12.19 -34.16 -15.49
C GLY A 577 13.49 -34.73 -16.02
N GLN A 578 13.60 -36.06 -16.06
CA GLN A 578 14.78 -36.78 -16.58
C GLN A 578 14.65 -37.14 -18.07
N ASP A 579 13.43 -37.11 -18.61
CA ASP A 579 13.11 -37.51 -19.98
C ASP A 579 13.22 -36.34 -20.99
N ASP A 580 12.69 -36.51 -22.20
CA ASP A 580 12.71 -35.53 -23.30
C ASP A 580 11.59 -34.48 -23.24
N GLU A 581 10.66 -34.60 -22.27
CA GLU A 581 9.56 -33.65 -22.13
C GLU A 581 10.02 -32.26 -21.65
N VAL A 582 9.60 -31.21 -22.38
CA VAL A 582 9.96 -29.81 -22.09
C VAL A 582 8.76 -28.91 -21.84
N TYR A 583 8.97 -27.84 -21.05
CA TYR A 583 8.09 -26.69 -20.99
C TYR A 583 8.29 -25.80 -22.21
N LYS A 584 7.43 -25.95 -23.23
CA LYS A 584 7.52 -25.20 -24.50
C LYS A 584 7.49 -23.67 -24.37
N GLY A 585 7.09 -23.12 -23.22
CA GLY A 585 7.10 -21.68 -22.98
C GLY A 585 7.95 -21.21 -21.82
N ILE A 586 8.89 -22.03 -21.31
CA ILE A 586 9.97 -21.55 -20.43
C ILE A 586 11.28 -21.74 -21.19
N ILE A 587 11.95 -20.64 -21.51
CA ILE A 587 13.15 -20.64 -22.35
C ILE A 587 14.26 -19.87 -21.65
N CYS A 588 15.41 -20.51 -21.45
CA CYS A 588 16.61 -19.90 -20.89
C CYS A 588 17.53 -19.44 -22.03
N VAL A 589 17.98 -18.19 -22.01
CA VAL A 589 18.70 -17.55 -23.14
C VAL A 589 19.99 -16.84 -22.73
N ASP A 590 20.50 -17.09 -21.53
CA ASP A 590 21.69 -16.41 -21.00
C ASP A 590 22.87 -17.36 -20.76
N ALA A 591 23.89 -16.90 -20.04
CA ALA A 591 25.08 -17.69 -19.73
C ALA A 591 24.80 -18.93 -18.85
N SER A 592 23.61 -19.08 -18.29
CA SER A 592 23.26 -20.28 -17.51
C SER A 592 23.23 -21.55 -18.36
N ILE A 593 22.96 -21.41 -19.66
CA ILE A 593 22.81 -22.56 -20.57
C ILE A 593 24.14 -23.02 -21.16
N ILE A 594 25.12 -22.13 -21.40
CA ILE A 594 26.43 -22.42 -22.02
C ILE A 594 27.46 -21.23 -21.96
N PRO A 595 28.74 -21.44 -22.38
CA PRO A 595 29.74 -20.38 -22.58
C PRO A 595 29.49 -19.28 -23.65
N THR A 596 28.59 -19.43 -24.63
CA THR A 596 28.33 -18.43 -25.70
C THR A 596 26.87 -17.99 -25.82
N SER A 597 26.40 -17.24 -24.82
CA SER A 597 24.98 -16.88 -24.67
C SER A 597 24.35 -16.09 -25.82
N LEU A 598 25.06 -15.20 -26.51
CA LEU A 598 24.43 -14.23 -27.42
C LEU A 598 23.94 -14.84 -28.74
N ALA A 599 24.79 -15.56 -29.46
CA ALA A 599 24.42 -16.19 -30.73
C ALA A 599 23.34 -17.27 -30.54
N LEU A 600 23.35 -17.94 -29.38
CA LEU A 600 22.28 -18.85 -29.04
C LEU A 600 20.94 -18.16 -28.78
N ALA A 601 20.92 -17.04 -28.06
CA ALA A 601 19.68 -16.30 -27.82
C ALA A 601 19.02 -15.90 -29.16
N GLU A 602 19.83 -15.44 -30.12
CA GLU A 602 19.38 -15.14 -31.49
C GLU A 602 18.82 -16.39 -32.19
N ARG A 603 19.53 -17.53 -32.10
CA ARG A 603 19.09 -18.81 -32.65
C ARG A 603 17.76 -19.28 -32.08
N SER A 604 17.66 -19.33 -30.75
CA SER A 604 16.46 -19.76 -30.05
C SER A 604 15.25 -18.89 -30.42
N CYS A 605 15.42 -17.56 -30.43
CA CYS A 605 14.34 -16.65 -30.80
C CYS A 605 13.91 -16.84 -32.26
N ASP A 606 14.85 -16.96 -33.20
CA ASP A 606 14.57 -17.15 -34.62
C ASP A 606 13.83 -18.47 -34.89
N ILE A 607 14.27 -19.58 -34.29
CA ILE A 607 13.59 -20.88 -34.42
C ILE A 607 12.18 -20.81 -33.83
N ILE A 608 12.01 -20.23 -32.63
CA ILE A 608 10.69 -20.12 -31.99
C ILE A 608 9.72 -19.27 -32.84
N ILE A 609 10.20 -18.18 -33.43
CA ILE A 609 9.41 -17.32 -34.32
C ILE A 609 8.94 -18.14 -35.53
N ARG A 610 9.82 -18.95 -36.13
CA ARG A 610 9.49 -19.81 -37.29
C ARG A 610 8.52 -20.93 -36.90
N ASP A 611 8.78 -21.64 -35.82
CA ASP A 611 7.97 -22.77 -35.33
C ASP A 611 6.54 -22.34 -34.97
N ARG A 612 6.34 -21.09 -34.56
CA ARG A 612 5.03 -20.52 -34.23
C ARG A 612 4.40 -19.70 -35.36
N ASP A 613 5.01 -19.69 -36.55
CA ASP A 613 4.57 -18.92 -37.73
C ASP A 613 4.35 -17.42 -37.43
N TRP A 614 5.25 -16.83 -36.64
CA TRP A 614 5.24 -15.40 -36.34
C TRP A 614 6.04 -14.62 -37.39
N LYS A 615 5.54 -13.44 -37.75
CA LYS A 615 6.20 -12.57 -38.73
C LYS A 615 7.04 -11.52 -38.01
N ALA A 616 8.37 -11.71 -38.02
CA ALA A 616 9.31 -10.73 -37.49
C ALA A 616 9.50 -9.55 -38.46
N ASN A 617 9.42 -8.33 -37.93
CA ASN A 617 9.69 -7.11 -38.68
C ASN A 617 11.19 -6.80 -38.65
N ASN A 618 11.83 -6.80 -39.82
CA ASN A 618 13.26 -6.51 -39.99
C ASN A 618 13.54 -5.06 -40.46
N ARG A 619 12.57 -4.15 -40.33
CA ARG A 619 12.75 -2.75 -40.69
C ARG A 619 13.74 -2.05 -39.75
N ASP A 620 14.61 -1.23 -40.32
CA ASP A 620 15.53 -0.36 -39.57
C ASP A 620 14.78 0.75 -38.81
N ASN A 621 15.30 1.13 -37.64
CA ASN A 621 14.65 2.11 -36.76
C ASN A 621 14.75 3.56 -37.25
N GLY A 622 15.69 3.89 -38.15
CA GLY A 622 16.11 5.27 -38.36
C GLY A 622 16.79 5.84 -37.11
N ILE A 623 16.79 7.17 -36.94
CA ILE A 623 17.33 7.80 -35.72
C ILE A 623 16.26 7.80 -34.62
N LEU A 624 16.58 7.24 -33.46
CA LEU A 624 15.66 7.20 -32.31
C LEU A 624 15.60 8.56 -31.60
N ASP A 625 14.36 8.96 -31.27
CA ASP A 625 14.07 10.11 -30.39
C ASP A 625 13.50 9.60 -29.06
N PHE A 626 14.35 9.58 -28.03
CA PHE A 626 13.96 9.14 -26.69
C PHE A 626 13.11 10.17 -25.92
N GLY A 627 13.01 11.41 -26.38
CA GLY A 627 12.06 12.40 -25.85
C GLY A 627 10.65 12.22 -26.43
N GLY A 628 10.54 11.50 -27.55
CA GLY A 628 9.30 11.20 -28.25
C GLY A 628 8.60 9.92 -27.76
N LYS A 629 7.63 9.44 -28.56
CA LYS A 629 6.97 8.15 -28.34
C LYS A 629 7.69 7.04 -29.14
N PRO A 630 7.76 5.80 -28.62
CA PRO A 630 8.29 4.68 -29.37
C PRO A 630 7.46 4.42 -30.63
N HIS A 631 8.06 3.81 -31.65
CA HIS A 631 7.41 3.51 -32.93
C HIS A 631 6.12 2.68 -32.73
N ILE A 632 6.15 1.71 -31.83
CA ILE A 632 4.98 0.94 -31.40
C ILE A 632 4.68 1.24 -29.94
N THR A 633 3.43 1.55 -29.63
CA THR A 633 2.94 1.68 -28.25
C THR A 633 1.76 0.74 -28.04
N LEU A 634 1.81 -0.07 -26.98
CA LEU A 634 0.68 -0.94 -26.63
C LEU A 634 -0.53 -0.11 -26.18
N PRO A 635 -1.75 -0.38 -26.68
CA PRO A 635 -2.94 0.36 -26.28
C PRO A 635 -3.16 0.22 -24.76
N ALA A 636 -3.34 1.34 -24.08
CA ALA A 636 -3.58 1.38 -22.64
C ALA A 636 -5.08 1.33 -22.36
N SER A 637 -5.52 0.48 -21.43
CA SER A 637 -6.90 0.49 -20.93
C SER A 637 -7.19 1.82 -20.23
N SER A 638 -8.47 2.18 -20.09
CA SER A 638 -8.90 3.40 -19.37
C SER A 638 -8.26 3.48 -17.98
N ASP A 639 -8.21 2.37 -17.26
CA ASP A 639 -7.64 2.30 -15.91
C ASP A 639 -6.13 2.51 -15.91
N LEU A 640 -5.42 1.95 -16.89
CA LEU A 640 -3.98 2.14 -17.04
C LEU A 640 -3.64 3.59 -17.43
N GLN A 641 -4.46 4.22 -18.26
CA GLN A 641 -4.31 5.64 -18.63
C GLN A 641 -4.53 6.54 -17.42
N LEU A 642 -5.59 6.30 -16.63
CA LEU A 642 -5.86 7.01 -15.38
C LEU A 642 -4.70 6.85 -14.40
N ARG A 643 -4.20 5.63 -14.21
CA ARG A 643 -3.01 5.36 -13.38
C ARG A 643 -1.78 6.12 -13.87
N ALA A 644 -1.51 6.12 -15.18
CA ALA A 644 -0.37 6.83 -15.75
C ALA A 644 -0.47 8.34 -15.55
N GLN A 645 -1.64 8.93 -15.78
CA GLN A 645 -1.89 10.36 -15.52
C GLN A 645 -1.70 10.71 -14.03
N GLN A 646 -2.19 9.85 -13.13
CA GLN A 646 -2.05 10.03 -11.69
C GLN A 646 -0.59 9.92 -11.24
N ILE A 647 0.15 8.93 -11.74
CA ILE A 647 1.59 8.79 -11.49
C ILE A 647 2.30 10.05 -11.97
N GLN A 648 2.01 10.52 -13.18
CA GLN A 648 2.61 11.75 -13.71
C GLN A 648 2.29 12.98 -12.84
N GLN A 649 1.08 13.08 -12.26
CA GLN A 649 0.74 14.14 -11.30
C GLN A 649 1.51 14.01 -9.98
N VAL A 650 1.69 12.79 -9.46
CA VAL A 650 2.49 12.52 -8.26
C VAL A 650 3.99 12.75 -8.52
N THR A 651 4.47 12.46 -9.72
CA THR A 651 5.85 12.71 -10.17
C THR A 651 6.08 14.18 -10.55
N THR A 652 5.05 15.04 -10.61
CA THR A 652 5.22 16.47 -10.90
C THR A 652 5.00 17.35 -9.66
N THR A 653 4.24 16.87 -8.68
CA THR A 653 3.99 17.55 -7.40
C THR A 653 4.76 16.88 -6.26
N ALA A 654 5.03 17.58 -5.15
CA ALA A 654 5.70 17.00 -3.98
C ALA A 654 4.81 15.95 -3.25
N GLY A 655 4.68 14.76 -3.84
CA GLY A 655 3.91 13.63 -3.34
C GLY A 655 4.61 12.90 -2.18
N LEU A 656 3.82 12.22 -1.35
CA LEU A 656 4.30 11.45 -0.19
C LEU A 656 3.90 9.99 -0.37
N ARG A 657 4.78 9.05 -0.04
CA ARG A 657 4.54 7.60 -0.13
C ARG A 657 4.84 6.92 1.20
N PHE A 658 4.06 5.92 1.56
CA PHE A 658 4.32 5.01 2.68
C PHE A 658 3.81 3.60 2.39
N ASP A 659 4.34 2.61 3.11
CA ASP A 659 3.98 1.20 2.99
C ASP A 659 3.19 0.78 4.25
N GLU A 660 2.01 0.19 4.06
CA GLU A 660 1.10 -0.23 5.13
C GLU A 660 0.83 -1.75 5.04
N VAL A 661 0.89 -2.40 6.19
CA VAL A 661 0.60 -3.84 6.33
C VAL A 661 -0.48 -4.04 7.39
N LEU A 662 -1.62 -4.57 6.97
CA LEU A 662 -2.71 -4.93 7.86
C LEU A 662 -2.87 -6.45 7.88
N GLN A 663 -3.03 -7.01 9.07
CA GLN A 663 -3.19 -8.45 9.29
C GLN A 663 -4.42 -8.71 10.13
N GLY A 664 -5.15 -9.78 9.83
CA GLY A 664 -6.30 -10.18 10.61
C GLY A 664 -6.97 -11.40 10.02
N PHE A 665 -8.29 -11.46 10.16
CA PHE A 665 -9.06 -12.65 9.83
C PHE A 665 -10.28 -12.28 8.98
N LEU A 666 -10.45 -13.01 7.88
CA LEU A 666 -11.59 -12.84 6.97
C LEU A 666 -12.33 -14.17 6.87
N ARG A 667 -13.64 -14.13 7.11
CA ARG A 667 -14.54 -15.27 6.91
C ARG A 667 -15.07 -15.22 5.49
N VAL A 668 -14.95 -16.34 4.77
CA VAL A 668 -15.53 -16.53 3.44
C VAL A 668 -16.87 -17.24 3.60
N SER A 669 -17.98 -16.52 3.39
CA SER A 669 -19.34 -17.07 3.45
C SER A 669 -20.36 -16.09 2.90
N ASP A 670 -21.52 -16.59 2.46
CA ASP A 670 -22.63 -15.80 1.92
C ASP A 670 -23.51 -15.14 3.02
N ASP A 671 -23.20 -15.35 4.31
CA ASP A 671 -23.98 -14.84 5.43
C ASP A 671 -23.68 -13.35 5.73
N ASP A 672 -24.73 -12.55 5.96
CA ASP A 672 -24.66 -11.14 6.38
C ASP A 672 -24.35 -11.01 7.88
N LEU A 673 -23.23 -11.59 8.31
CA LEU A 673 -22.77 -11.47 9.69
C LEU A 673 -22.11 -10.12 9.96
N ASP A 674 -22.26 -9.68 11.21
CA ASP A 674 -21.48 -8.60 11.81
C ASP A 674 -19.95 -8.85 11.72
N PHE A 675 -19.17 -7.77 11.62
CA PHE A 675 -17.72 -7.85 11.37
C PHE A 675 -16.95 -8.54 12.50
N GLU A 676 -17.26 -8.22 13.76
CA GLU A 676 -16.63 -8.81 14.93
C GLU A 676 -16.93 -10.30 15.03
N THR A 677 -18.18 -10.68 14.73
CA THR A 677 -18.59 -12.09 14.67
C THR A 677 -17.89 -12.84 13.55
N ALA A 678 -17.84 -12.26 12.35
CA ALA A 678 -17.14 -12.83 11.19
C ALA A 678 -15.64 -13.04 11.48
N SER A 679 -14.98 -12.03 12.07
CA SER A 679 -13.56 -12.11 12.44
C SER A 679 -13.27 -13.20 13.47
N LYS A 680 -14.11 -13.36 14.51
CA LYS A 680 -13.92 -14.41 15.54
C LYS A 680 -14.07 -15.82 14.98
N VAL A 681 -15.04 -16.03 14.09
CA VAL A 681 -15.22 -17.33 13.43
C VAL A 681 -14.06 -17.64 12.50
N ALA A 682 -13.59 -16.64 11.74
CA ALA A 682 -12.41 -16.79 10.89
C ALA A 682 -11.14 -17.09 11.68
N GLU A 683 -10.96 -16.48 12.86
CA GLU A 683 -9.86 -16.78 13.77
C GLU A 683 -9.89 -18.23 14.26
N GLN A 684 -11.06 -18.73 14.68
CA GLN A 684 -11.24 -20.13 15.06
C GLN A 684 -10.96 -21.09 13.90
N ALA A 685 -11.28 -20.68 12.66
CA ALA A 685 -11.00 -21.43 11.44
C ALA A 685 -9.56 -21.24 10.90
N SER A 686 -8.72 -20.44 11.57
CA SER A 686 -7.38 -20.07 11.10
C SER A 686 -7.35 -19.42 9.69
N SER A 687 -8.45 -18.76 9.29
CA SER A 687 -8.57 -18.04 8.02
C SER A 687 -7.92 -16.66 8.13
N THR A 688 -6.59 -16.64 7.99
CA THR A 688 -5.80 -15.41 8.05
C THR A 688 -5.85 -14.63 6.74
N ALA A 689 -5.75 -13.31 6.86
CA ALA A 689 -5.65 -12.40 5.74
C ALA A 689 -4.61 -11.32 6.04
N GLN A 690 -3.84 -10.95 5.02
CA GLN A 690 -2.86 -9.88 5.06
C GLN A 690 -3.03 -8.96 3.85
N LEU A 691 -3.39 -7.71 4.11
CA LEU A 691 -3.36 -6.63 3.12
C LEU A 691 -2.01 -5.92 3.21
N SER A 692 -1.41 -5.68 2.05
CA SER A 692 -0.02 -5.28 1.94
C SER A 692 0.11 -4.29 0.79
N ILE A 693 0.20 -3.00 1.12
CA ILE A 693 0.01 -1.91 0.17
C ILE A 693 1.06 -0.83 0.32
N THR A 694 1.41 -0.22 -0.80
CA THR A 694 2.12 1.05 -0.88
C THR A 694 1.11 2.13 -1.27
N VAL A 695 0.97 3.16 -0.44
CA VAL A 695 0.03 4.27 -0.66
C VAL A 695 0.80 5.51 -1.10
N SER A 696 0.50 6.00 -2.29
CA SER A 696 1.01 7.26 -2.82
C SER A 696 -0.04 8.36 -2.66
N LEU A 697 0.32 9.44 -1.98
CA LEU A 697 -0.57 10.51 -1.56
C LEU A 697 -0.45 11.74 -2.46
N HIS A 698 -1.60 12.28 -2.83
CA HIS A 698 -1.75 13.56 -3.50
C HIS A 698 -2.57 14.52 -2.64
N ARG A 699 -2.14 15.78 -2.56
CA ARG A 699 -2.85 16.83 -1.83
C ARG A 699 -3.85 17.52 -2.76
N LEU A 700 -5.09 17.68 -2.32
CA LEU A 700 -6.11 18.44 -3.03
C LEU A 700 -6.05 19.93 -2.65
N ASP A 701 -6.56 20.81 -3.52
CA ASP A 701 -6.52 22.27 -3.33
C ASP A 701 -7.14 22.73 -1.99
N GLN A 702 -8.10 21.98 -1.47
CA GLN A 702 -8.78 22.24 -0.21
C GLN A 702 -7.99 21.79 1.04
N GLY A 703 -6.77 21.26 0.87
CA GLY A 703 -5.92 20.82 1.98
C GLY A 703 -6.14 19.38 2.46
N SER A 704 -7.06 18.64 1.85
CA SER A 704 -7.28 17.20 2.05
C SER A 704 -6.30 16.34 1.24
N TYR A 705 -6.24 15.04 1.53
CA TYR A 705 -5.38 14.10 0.84
C TYR A 705 -6.19 12.97 0.20
N LYS A 706 -5.75 12.54 -0.98
CA LYS A 706 -6.23 11.36 -1.69
C LYS A 706 -5.06 10.42 -1.92
N GLY A 707 -5.22 9.15 -1.56
CA GLY A 707 -4.19 8.12 -1.71
C GLY A 707 -4.51 7.16 -2.85
N PHE A 708 -3.47 6.65 -3.49
CA PHE A 708 -3.55 5.55 -4.44
C PHE A 708 -2.74 4.38 -3.91
N ALA A 709 -3.39 3.23 -3.77
CA ALA A 709 -2.78 2.03 -3.20
C ALA A 709 -2.42 1.02 -4.31
N THR A 710 -1.21 0.48 -4.23
CA THR A 710 -0.75 -0.65 -5.04
C THR A 710 -0.20 -1.73 -4.12
N GLY A 711 -0.39 -3.01 -4.46
CA GLY A 711 0.06 -4.10 -3.61
C GLY A 711 -0.80 -5.34 -3.79
N THR A 712 -0.91 -6.15 -2.73
CA THR A 712 -1.65 -7.41 -2.77
C THR A 712 -2.45 -7.68 -1.49
N LEU A 713 -3.49 -8.50 -1.63
CA LEU A 713 -4.21 -9.13 -0.52
C LEU A 713 -3.90 -10.64 -0.53
N SER A 714 -3.27 -11.14 0.52
CA SER A 714 -3.07 -12.58 0.72
C SER A 714 -4.16 -13.12 1.65
N CYS A 715 -4.99 -14.04 1.16
CA CYS A 715 -6.00 -14.73 1.96
C CYS A 715 -6.25 -16.13 1.38
N GLY A 716 -5.68 -17.16 2.01
CA GLY A 716 -5.72 -18.54 1.50
C GLY A 716 -7.12 -19.11 1.34
N ALA A 717 -8.11 -18.62 2.10
CA ALA A 717 -9.50 -19.02 1.98
C ALA A 717 -10.20 -18.45 0.73
N LEU A 718 -9.72 -17.32 0.20
CA LEU A 718 -10.24 -16.70 -1.03
C LEU A 718 -9.49 -17.16 -2.28
N SER A 719 -8.16 -17.20 -2.18
CA SER A 719 -7.27 -17.54 -3.28
C SER A 719 -5.99 -18.14 -2.74
N GLN A 720 -5.49 -19.19 -3.40
CA GLN A 720 -4.22 -19.82 -3.05
C GLN A 720 -3.05 -18.85 -3.18
N ASP A 721 -3.10 -17.97 -4.20
CA ASP A 721 -2.07 -16.96 -4.46
C ASP A 721 -2.55 -15.56 -4.03
N PRO A 722 -1.62 -14.61 -3.79
CA PRO A 722 -1.97 -13.22 -3.49
C PRO A 722 -2.83 -12.59 -4.59
N LEU A 723 -3.88 -11.89 -4.20
CA LEU A 723 -4.74 -11.11 -5.09
C LEU A 723 -4.07 -9.76 -5.40
N LEU A 724 -3.91 -9.43 -6.67
CA LEU A 724 -3.25 -8.22 -7.16
C LEU A 724 -4.21 -7.02 -7.14
N ILE A 725 -3.76 -5.87 -6.63
CA ILE A 725 -4.55 -4.63 -6.65
C ILE A 725 -4.48 -3.96 -8.04
N THR A 726 -5.58 -4.00 -8.79
CA THR A 726 -5.74 -3.40 -10.14
C THR A 726 -6.36 -2.00 -10.12
N ARG A 727 -6.98 -1.59 -9.01
CA ARG A 727 -7.35 -0.20 -8.71
C ARG A 727 -7.31 -0.06 -7.19
N GLY A 728 -6.70 0.99 -6.65
CA GLY A 728 -6.64 1.17 -5.21
C GLY A 728 -6.79 2.62 -4.84
N LEU A 729 -7.93 2.98 -4.25
CA LEU A 729 -8.26 4.33 -3.83
C LEU A 729 -8.37 4.40 -2.31
N VAL A 730 -7.65 5.34 -1.71
CA VAL A 730 -7.70 5.62 -0.27
C VAL A 730 -8.18 7.05 -0.06
N ARG A 731 -9.23 7.23 0.73
CA ARG A 731 -9.79 8.54 1.10
C ARG A 731 -9.65 8.76 2.59
N PHE A 732 -9.20 9.94 2.99
CA PHE A 732 -8.92 10.27 4.38
C PHE A 732 -10.02 11.17 4.95
N PHE A 733 -10.53 10.83 6.14
CA PHE A 733 -11.46 11.61 6.96
C PHE A 733 -12.74 12.06 6.24
N THR A 734 -13.40 11.14 5.52
CA THR A 734 -14.71 11.37 4.92
C THR A 734 -15.81 11.18 5.97
N ALA A 735 -16.82 12.06 6.03
CA ALA A 735 -17.95 11.89 6.95
C ALA A 735 -18.67 10.54 6.74
N ASP A 736 -19.05 9.88 7.83
CA ASP A 736 -19.87 8.66 7.80
C ASP A 736 -21.35 9.04 7.78
N ALA A 737 -22.07 8.68 6.71
CA ALA A 737 -23.51 8.98 6.61
C ALA A 737 -24.35 8.12 7.57
N GLY A 738 -23.86 6.94 7.97
CA GLY A 738 -24.59 5.99 8.80
C GLY A 738 -24.54 6.29 10.30
N VAL A 739 -23.65 7.19 10.74
CA VAL A 739 -23.42 7.50 12.15
C VAL A 739 -23.47 9.01 12.36
N SER A 740 -24.00 9.47 13.49
CA SER A 740 -24.26 10.88 13.79
C SER A 740 -23.02 11.79 13.75
N ASP A 741 -21.87 11.34 14.28
CA ASP A 741 -20.63 12.13 14.41
C ASP A 741 -19.39 11.23 14.29
N ALA A 742 -19.08 10.82 13.06
CA ALA A 742 -17.91 9.99 12.76
C ALA A 742 -17.29 10.35 11.39
N VAL A 743 -15.99 10.09 11.27
CA VAL A 743 -15.24 10.13 10.00
C VAL A 743 -14.55 8.81 9.72
N ASN A 744 -14.46 8.49 8.44
CA ASN A 744 -13.89 7.26 7.93
C ASN A 744 -12.60 7.49 7.14
N LEU A 745 -11.67 6.54 7.25
CA LEU A 745 -10.62 6.32 6.25
C LEU A 745 -11.08 5.17 5.37
N ILE A 746 -11.42 5.45 4.10
CA ILE A 746 -12.04 4.49 3.18
C ILE A 746 -10.99 3.92 2.22
N TYR A 747 -10.99 2.60 2.06
CA TYR A 747 -10.17 1.81 1.14
C TYR A 747 -11.10 1.15 0.12
N ASP A 748 -11.04 1.60 -1.13
CA ASP A 748 -11.79 1.03 -2.26
C ASP A 748 -10.78 0.43 -3.23
N LEU A 749 -10.65 -0.90 -3.22
CA LEU A 749 -9.66 -1.62 -4.01
C LEU A 749 -10.34 -2.64 -4.94
N ASP A 750 -9.88 -2.71 -6.18
CA ASP A 750 -10.19 -3.82 -7.09
C ASP A 750 -9.05 -4.82 -7.03
N LEU A 751 -9.40 -6.08 -6.84
CA LEU A 751 -8.50 -7.20 -6.67
C LEU A 751 -8.66 -8.18 -7.82
N LEU A 752 -7.54 -8.74 -8.29
CA LEU A 752 -7.51 -9.76 -9.34
C LEU A 752 -6.76 -10.99 -8.84
N SER A 753 -7.31 -12.18 -9.05
CA SER A 753 -6.62 -13.44 -8.77
C SER A 753 -5.77 -13.91 -9.95
N THR A 754 -4.81 -14.79 -9.68
CA THR A 754 -3.99 -15.46 -10.73
C THR A 754 -4.85 -16.27 -11.71
N LEU A 755 -6.05 -16.69 -11.28
CA LEU A 755 -7.06 -17.40 -12.08
C LEU A 755 -8.00 -16.46 -12.85
N GLY A 756 -7.77 -15.14 -12.81
CA GLY A 756 -8.59 -14.15 -13.52
C GLY A 756 -9.91 -13.77 -12.84
N LYS A 757 -10.14 -14.17 -11.58
CA LYS A 757 -11.33 -13.76 -10.83
C LYS A 757 -11.14 -12.34 -10.27
N ALA A 758 -12.12 -11.48 -10.49
CA ALA A 758 -12.13 -10.10 -9.98
C ALA A 758 -12.95 -10.00 -8.70
N TYR A 759 -12.46 -9.25 -7.72
CA TYR A 759 -13.14 -8.95 -6.47
C TYR A 759 -13.08 -7.45 -6.19
N SER A 760 -14.10 -6.91 -5.52
CA SER A 760 -14.08 -5.55 -4.98
C SER A 760 -13.92 -5.61 -3.47
N PHE A 761 -12.91 -4.92 -2.97
CA PHE A 761 -12.58 -4.77 -1.57
C PHE A 761 -13.02 -3.40 -1.09
N GLN A 762 -13.84 -3.38 -0.06
CA GLN A 762 -14.29 -2.17 0.63
C GLN A 762 -13.89 -2.26 2.09
N GLY A 763 -12.99 -1.37 2.49
CA GLY A 763 -12.51 -1.26 3.86
C GLY A 763 -12.77 0.13 4.43
N TYR A 764 -13.09 0.23 5.72
CA TYR A 764 -13.09 1.52 6.41
C TYR A 764 -12.53 1.43 7.82
N LYS A 765 -11.82 2.50 8.24
CA LYS A 765 -11.45 2.72 9.64
C LYS A 765 -12.32 3.85 10.18
N ARG A 766 -13.11 3.58 11.23
CA ARG A 766 -14.04 4.55 11.81
C ARG A 766 -13.41 5.28 12.99
N ILE A 767 -13.53 6.60 12.99
CA ILE A 767 -13.08 7.50 14.05
C ILE A 767 -14.29 8.32 14.51
N ASP A 768 -14.69 8.14 15.76
CA ASP A 768 -15.84 8.78 16.39
C ASP A 768 -15.49 9.26 17.81
N SER A 769 -16.43 9.93 18.47
CA SER A 769 -16.22 10.48 19.82
C SER A 769 -16.02 9.43 20.92
N SER A 770 -16.25 8.13 20.64
CA SER A 770 -16.03 7.08 21.63
C SER A 770 -14.56 6.97 22.08
N ILE A 771 -13.62 7.52 21.28
CA ILE A 771 -12.19 7.55 21.57
C ILE A 771 -11.76 8.67 22.52
N ALA A 772 -12.66 9.60 22.85
CA ALA A 772 -12.34 10.79 23.63
C ALA A 772 -11.62 10.45 24.94
N PHE A 773 -10.49 11.12 25.17
CA PHE A 773 -9.56 10.91 26.28
C PHE A 773 -9.08 9.45 26.49
N SER A 774 -9.20 8.57 25.49
CA SER A 774 -8.80 7.16 25.59
C SER A 774 -7.75 6.80 24.54
N ALA A 775 -6.50 6.61 24.98
CA ALA A 775 -5.41 6.18 24.11
C ALA A 775 -5.66 4.79 23.50
N THR A 776 -6.19 3.85 24.28
CA THR A 776 -6.49 2.48 23.81
C THR A 776 -7.56 2.46 22.74
N LYS A 777 -8.66 3.21 22.91
CA LYS A 777 -9.71 3.28 21.89
C LYS A 777 -9.25 4.04 20.65
N THR A 778 -8.45 5.08 20.82
CA THR A 778 -7.81 5.80 19.70
C THR A 778 -6.93 4.86 18.87
N TRP A 779 -6.11 4.04 19.54
CA TRP A 779 -5.32 3.00 18.88
C TRP A 779 -6.20 2.04 18.07
N ILE A 780 -7.26 1.50 18.67
CA ILE A 780 -8.17 0.57 18.00
C ILE A 780 -8.82 1.23 16.78
N ALA A 781 -9.37 2.44 16.91
CA ALA A 781 -10.04 3.18 15.84
C ALA A 781 -9.11 3.49 14.66
N THR A 782 -7.84 3.81 14.92
CA THR A 782 -6.86 4.18 13.88
C THR A 782 -6.19 2.98 13.22
N THR A 783 -6.26 1.80 13.83
CA THR A 783 -5.57 0.59 13.34
C THR A 783 -6.51 -0.50 12.84
N THR A 784 -7.81 -0.42 13.16
CA THR A 784 -8.81 -1.44 12.79
C THR A 784 -9.50 -1.08 11.49
N LEU A 785 -9.37 -1.96 10.50
CA LEU A 785 -10.00 -1.87 9.19
C LEU A 785 -11.13 -2.91 9.08
N TYR A 786 -12.37 -2.42 9.10
CA TYR A 786 -13.56 -3.21 8.84
C TYR A 786 -13.65 -3.50 7.34
N THR A 787 -13.66 -4.77 6.97
CA THR A 787 -13.40 -5.20 5.59
C THR A 787 -14.56 -6.03 5.05
N THR A 788 -15.06 -5.66 3.87
CA THR A 788 -16.00 -6.43 3.06
C THR A 788 -15.39 -6.68 1.69
N ILE A 789 -15.49 -7.92 1.21
CA ILE A 789 -15.06 -8.31 -0.13
C ILE A 789 -16.29 -8.83 -0.87
N THR A 790 -16.48 -8.33 -2.07
CA THR A 790 -17.59 -8.71 -2.95
C THR A 790 -17.09 -9.27 -4.27
N GLN A 791 -17.87 -10.18 -4.84
CA GLN A 791 -17.70 -10.71 -6.19
C GLN A 791 -19.05 -10.58 -6.90
N ASP A 792 -19.10 -9.97 -8.08
CA ASP A 792 -20.36 -9.75 -8.84
C ASP A 792 -21.49 -9.10 -8.01
N LYS A 793 -21.11 -8.18 -7.11
CA LYS A 793 -21.97 -7.49 -6.11
C LYS A 793 -22.48 -8.36 -4.96
N ALA A 794 -22.23 -9.66 -4.95
CA ALA A 794 -22.50 -10.53 -3.81
C ALA A 794 -21.35 -10.45 -2.80
N ILE A 795 -21.67 -10.48 -1.51
CA ILE A 795 -20.67 -10.49 -0.43
C ILE A 795 -20.09 -11.90 -0.37
N VAL A 796 -18.77 -12.00 -0.49
CA VAL A 796 -18.04 -13.29 -0.43
C VAL A 796 -17.18 -13.41 0.82
N ALA A 797 -16.72 -12.29 1.38
CA ALA A 797 -16.01 -12.31 2.64
C ALA A 797 -16.21 -11.05 3.48
N ARG A 798 -16.15 -11.22 4.80
CA ARG A 798 -16.14 -10.13 5.78
C ARG A 798 -15.19 -10.44 6.93
N GLY A 799 -14.67 -9.38 7.54
CA GLY A 799 -13.89 -9.50 8.77
C GLY A 799 -13.12 -8.23 9.10
N ILE A 800 -12.09 -8.39 9.92
CA ILE A 800 -11.34 -7.28 10.48
C ILE A 800 -9.85 -7.49 10.22
N LEU A 801 -9.20 -6.47 9.66
CA LEU A 801 -7.75 -6.37 9.53
C LEU A 801 -7.21 -5.30 10.47
N ARG A 802 -6.04 -5.52 11.09
CA ARG A 802 -5.44 -4.59 12.04
C ARG A 802 -3.99 -4.29 11.69
N VAL A 803 -3.58 -3.05 11.92
CA VAL A 803 -2.17 -2.66 11.94
C VAL A 803 -1.56 -3.07 13.29
N THR A 804 -0.48 -3.85 13.27
CA THR A 804 0.26 -4.20 14.50
C THR A 804 1.16 -3.04 14.93
N PRO A 805 1.55 -2.92 16.22
CA PRO A 805 2.48 -1.87 16.66
C PRO A 805 3.79 -1.85 15.87
N GLN A 806 4.35 -3.03 15.56
CA GLN A 806 5.55 -3.13 14.75
C GLN A 806 5.31 -2.71 13.29
N ALA A 807 4.15 -3.06 12.71
CA ALA A 807 3.80 -2.64 11.36
C ALA A 807 3.66 -1.11 11.26
N LEU A 808 3.07 -0.45 12.26
CA LEU A 808 2.97 1.02 12.29
C LEU A 808 4.34 1.70 12.40
N ILE A 809 5.25 1.16 13.22
CA ILE A 809 6.63 1.69 13.29
C ILE A 809 7.31 1.56 11.93
N ASN A 810 7.13 0.42 11.25
CA ASN A 810 7.67 0.22 9.91
C ASN A 810 7.04 1.18 8.90
N GLU A 811 5.73 1.39 8.96
CA GLU A 811 4.99 2.34 8.11
C GLU A 811 5.55 3.77 8.25
N LEU A 812 5.73 4.25 9.48
CA LEU A 812 6.32 5.59 9.72
C LEU A 812 7.76 5.70 9.19
N GLN A 813 8.54 4.62 9.23
CA GLN A 813 9.89 4.58 8.67
C GLN A 813 9.89 4.58 7.13
N THR A 814 8.82 4.10 6.50
CA THR A 814 8.69 4.06 5.03
C THR A 814 8.23 5.39 4.43
N LEU A 815 7.79 6.35 5.26
CA LEU A 815 7.29 7.65 4.83
C LEU A 815 8.37 8.45 4.08
N ARG A 816 8.22 8.59 2.77
CA ARG A 816 9.20 9.20 1.86
C ARG A 816 8.55 10.14 0.83
N CYS A 817 9.33 11.06 0.28
CA CYS A 817 8.91 11.93 -0.82
C CYS A 817 9.50 11.38 -2.12
N ASP A 818 8.71 11.34 -3.20
CA ASP A 818 9.14 10.77 -4.49
C ASP A 818 10.16 11.66 -5.27
N HIS A 819 10.57 12.81 -4.70
CA HIS A 819 11.41 13.83 -5.38
C HIS A 819 12.74 14.15 -4.70
N ASP A 820 13.72 14.58 -5.50
CA ASP A 820 14.91 15.33 -5.08
C ASP A 820 14.57 16.77 -4.69
N VAL A 821 13.68 16.90 -3.71
CA VAL A 821 13.44 18.15 -3.00
C VAL A 821 14.50 18.35 -1.92
N ASN A 822 14.88 19.62 -1.69
CA ASN A 822 15.78 20.02 -0.62
C ASN A 822 15.32 19.42 0.73
N ILE A 823 16.27 19.08 1.61
CA ILE A 823 16.02 18.42 2.91
C ILE A 823 14.94 19.15 3.70
N ALA A 824 14.97 20.49 3.71
CA ALA A 824 13.96 21.31 4.38
C ALA A 824 12.54 21.05 3.86
N GLN A 825 12.37 20.89 2.54
CA GLN A 825 11.08 20.65 1.90
C GLN A 825 10.61 19.19 2.07
N ARG A 826 11.53 18.23 2.13
CA ARG A 826 11.24 16.83 2.52
C ARG A 826 10.67 16.77 3.93
N VAL A 827 11.36 17.37 4.90
CA VAL A 827 10.91 17.43 6.30
C VAL A 827 9.58 18.16 6.40
N TYR A 828 9.44 19.32 5.76
CA TYR A 828 8.20 20.10 5.75
C TYR A 828 7.00 19.29 5.23
N THR A 829 7.16 18.56 4.13
CA THR A 829 6.08 17.76 3.52
C THR A 829 5.64 16.62 4.45
N LYS A 830 6.59 15.91 5.07
CA LYS A 830 6.31 14.87 6.08
C LYS A 830 5.59 15.44 7.30
N VAL A 831 6.13 16.50 7.89
CA VAL A 831 5.54 17.16 9.07
C VAL A 831 4.14 17.69 8.78
N ARG A 832 3.91 18.24 7.59
CA ARG A 832 2.61 18.75 7.18
C ARG A 832 1.57 17.64 7.06
N PHE A 833 1.91 16.50 6.47
CA PHE A 833 1.00 15.35 6.41
C PHE A 833 0.70 14.79 7.80
N LEU A 834 1.74 14.60 8.64
CA LEU A 834 1.56 14.13 10.01
C LEU A 834 0.70 15.10 10.83
N ARG A 835 0.87 16.42 10.65
CA ARG A 835 0.02 17.44 11.28
C ARG A 835 -1.43 17.35 10.81
N PHE A 836 -1.67 17.16 9.51
CA PHE A 836 -3.02 16.96 8.97
C PHE A 836 -3.68 15.73 9.61
N PHE A 837 -2.98 14.59 9.63
CA PHE A 837 -3.49 13.35 10.20
C PHE A 837 -3.75 13.49 11.71
N ALA A 838 -2.77 14.02 12.46
CA ALA A 838 -2.88 14.23 13.90
C ALA A 838 -3.97 15.23 14.27
N SER A 839 -4.15 16.32 13.52
CA SER A 839 -5.17 17.33 13.79
C SER A 839 -6.58 16.76 13.67
N ASN A 840 -6.82 15.90 12.66
CA ASN A 840 -8.13 15.27 12.47
C ASN A 840 -8.43 14.20 13.51
N ILE A 841 -7.42 13.50 14.05
CA ILE A 841 -7.62 12.56 15.17
C ILE A 841 -7.80 13.32 16.48
N ALA A 842 -6.98 14.35 16.72
CA ALA A 842 -7.00 15.13 17.94
C ALA A 842 -8.35 15.81 18.18
N SER A 843 -9.08 16.19 17.13
CA SER A 843 -10.44 16.72 17.29
C SER A 843 -11.38 15.72 17.96
N TYR A 844 -11.27 14.41 17.70
CA TYR A 844 -12.12 13.39 18.34
C TYR A 844 -11.56 12.94 19.71
N VAL A 845 -10.24 12.88 19.87
CA VAL A 845 -9.62 12.59 21.19
C VAL A 845 -9.96 13.68 22.20
N LEU A 846 -10.00 14.94 21.76
CA LEU A 846 -10.36 16.11 22.55
C LEU A 846 -11.78 16.58 22.20
N SER A 847 -12.72 15.65 22.00
CA SER A 847 -14.08 15.95 21.51
C SER A 847 -14.77 17.15 22.18
N PRO A 848 -14.74 17.34 23.52
CA PRO A 848 -15.34 18.51 24.17
C PRO A 848 -14.76 19.87 23.74
N PHE A 849 -13.54 19.89 23.21
CA PHE A 849 -12.86 21.10 22.73
C PHE A 849 -13.09 21.38 21.24
N ARG A 850 -13.83 20.54 20.52
CA ARG A 850 -14.23 20.80 19.13
C ARG A 850 -15.05 22.08 19.05
N PRO A 851 -14.96 22.84 17.93
CA PRO A 851 -15.91 23.91 17.67
C PRO A 851 -17.34 23.36 17.68
N LEU A 852 -18.24 24.05 18.40
CA LEU A 852 -19.65 23.68 18.41
C LEU A 852 -20.25 23.84 17.02
N GLN A 853 -20.99 22.81 16.62
CA GLN A 853 -21.86 22.84 15.48
C GLN A 853 -23.21 23.41 15.92
N TYR A 854 -23.57 24.53 15.29
CA TYR A 854 -24.86 25.17 15.43
C TYR A 854 -25.74 24.77 14.24
N PRO A 855 -27.08 24.74 14.39
CA PRO A 855 -27.99 24.44 13.29
C PRO A 855 -27.74 25.38 12.11
N THR A 856 -27.63 24.81 10.90
CA THR A 856 -27.56 25.55 9.64
C THR A 856 -28.96 25.99 9.20
N SER A 857 -29.05 26.89 8.21
CA SER A 857 -30.33 27.42 7.71
C SER A 857 -31.31 26.31 7.34
N ARG A 858 -32.59 26.45 7.73
CA ARG A 858 -33.77 25.59 7.46
C ARG A 858 -34.02 25.19 5.99
N ALA A 859 -33.16 25.61 5.07
CA ALA A 859 -33.30 25.42 3.63
C ALA A 859 -32.48 24.23 3.08
N ASP A 860 -31.51 23.68 3.83
CA ASP A 860 -30.75 22.53 3.36
C ASP A 860 -31.59 21.25 3.49
N LYS A 861 -31.98 20.69 2.34
CA LYS A 861 -32.77 19.46 2.26
C LYS A 861 -31.98 18.27 1.73
N THR A 862 -30.65 18.38 1.68
CA THR A 862 -29.79 17.25 1.37
C THR A 862 -30.06 16.10 2.36
N GLY A 863 -30.09 14.86 1.87
CA GLY A 863 -30.37 13.67 2.71
C GLY A 863 -31.85 13.34 2.96
N HIS A 864 -32.81 14.17 2.56
CA HIS A 864 -34.23 13.86 2.70
C HIS A 864 -34.74 12.82 1.69
N PHE A 865 -35.53 11.86 2.17
CA PHE A 865 -36.32 10.95 1.34
C PHE A 865 -37.65 11.62 0.95
N MET A 866 -38.19 11.27 -0.21
CA MET A 866 -39.55 11.70 -0.57
C MET A 866 -40.57 11.01 0.34
N LYS A 867 -41.44 11.81 0.96
CA LYS A 867 -42.48 11.36 1.91
C LYS A 867 -43.87 11.74 1.42
N ALA A 868 -44.89 11.04 1.92
CA ALA A 868 -46.28 11.35 1.62
C ALA A 868 -46.67 12.73 2.15
N ASN A 869 -47.44 13.47 1.34
CA ASN A 869 -47.94 14.79 1.74
C ASN A 869 -48.93 14.66 2.91
N SER A 870 -48.85 15.60 3.85
CA SER A 870 -49.81 15.72 4.94
C SER A 870 -50.83 16.83 4.66
N PHE A 871 -52.01 16.66 5.23
CA PHE A 871 -53.02 17.71 5.33
C PHE A 871 -52.97 18.32 6.72
N GLU A 872 -52.87 19.64 6.81
CA GLU A 872 -52.76 20.37 8.08
C GLU A 872 -54.02 21.22 8.32
N THR A 873 -54.57 21.16 9.54
CA THR A 873 -55.67 22.03 9.97
C THR A 873 -55.48 22.49 11.40
N TRP A 874 -56.05 23.66 11.72
CA TRP A 874 -56.05 24.22 13.07
C TRP A 874 -57.31 23.82 13.84
N ILE A 875 -57.14 23.52 15.12
CA ILE A 875 -58.21 23.19 16.07
C ILE A 875 -58.08 24.14 17.27
N THR A 876 -59.23 24.59 17.80
CA THR A 876 -59.30 25.41 19.02
C THR A 876 -59.74 24.54 20.19
N ALA A 877 -58.95 24.53 21.27
CA ALA A 877 -59.32 23.92 22.55
C ALA A 877 -60.39 24.77 23.27
N SER A 878 -61.03 24.19 24.29
CA SER A 878 -62.13 24.84 25.02
C SER A 878 -61.74 26.12 25.78
N ASP A 879 -60.45 26.31 26.04
CA ASP A 879 -59.86 27.50 26.66
C ASP A 879 -59.38 28.55 25.65
N GLY A 880 -59.68 28.36 24.35
CA GLY A 880 -59.36 29.31 23.29
C GLY A 880 -57.97 29.12 22.66
N VAL A 881 -57.14 28.20 23.17
CA VAL A 881 -55.81 27.91 22.61
C VAL A 881 -55.95 27.19 21.27
N GLN A 882 -55.24 27.68 20.24
CA GLN A 882 -55.22 27.07 18.92
C GLN A 882 -53.97 26.21 18.72
N PHE A 883 -54.16 25.01 18.18
CA PHE A 883 -53.07 24.09 17.87
C PHE A 883 -53.36 23.34 16.56
N ARG A 884 -52.32 22.79 15.94
CA ARG A 884 -52.43 22.13 14.64
C ARG A 884 -52.57 20.62 14.77
N ILE A 885 -53.32 20.02 13.86
CA ILE A 885 -53.35 18.58 13.63
C ILE A 885 -52.98 18.30 12.17
N LYS A 886 -52.10 17.33 11.97
CA LYS A 886 -51.73 16.84 10.64
C LYS A 886 -52.33 15.46 10.39
N MET A 887 -52.71 15.20 9.15
CA MET A 887 -53.34 13.96 8.70
C MET A 887 -52.62 13.41 7.47
N TRP A 888 -52.40 12.10 7.47
CA TRP A 888 -51.85 11.35 6.34
C TRP A 888 -52.84 10.28 5.88
N GLU A 889 -53.17 10.30 4.60
CA GLU A 889 -53.97 9.26 3.95
C GLU A 889 -53.11 8.02 3.66
N PRO A 890 -53.71 6.82 3.65
CA PRO A 890 -53.00 5.61 3.23
C PRO A 890 -52.65 5.65 1.75
N LEU A 891 -51.64 4.87 1.35
CA LEU A 891 -51.28 4.74 -0.05
C LEU A 891 -52.45 4.15 -0.87
N PRO A 892 -52.64 4.58 -2.14
CA PRO A 892 -53.76 4.14 -2.97
C PRO A 892 -53.95 2.61 -3.04
N ASP A 893 -52.85 1.86 -3.04
CA ASP A 893 -52.84 0.41 -3.23
C ASP A 893 -53.00 -0.41 -1.92
N ALA A 894 -52.98 0.24 -0.74
CA ALA A 894 -52.89 -0.45 0.56
C ALA A 894 -54.24 -0.94 1.14
N GLY A 895 -55.36 -0.41 0.64
CA GLY A 895 -56.72 -0.68 1.13
C GLY A 895 -57.01 -0.07 2.51
N LEU A 896 -58.02 0.81 2.60
CA LEU A 896 -58.32 1.58 3.82
C LEU A 896 -58.74 0.68 5.00
N LYS A 897 -58.01 0.77 6.11
CA LYS A 897 -58.35 0.17 7.40
C LYS A 897 -59.36 1.04 8.14
N LYS A 898 -60.28 0.39 8.86
CA LYS A 898 -61.38 1.08 9.57
C LYS A 898 -60.94 1.79 10.86
N THR A 899 -59.77 1.44 11.41
CA THR A 899 -59.27 1.98 12.68
C THR A 899 -58.33 3.16 12.42
N PRO A 900 -58.70 4.39 12.80
CA PRO A 900 -57.79 5.53 12.72
C PRO A 900 -56.71 5.46 13.81
N ILE A 901 -55.49 5.88 13.47
CA ILE A 901 -54.36 5.94 14.40
C ILE A 901 -54.09 7.40 14.77
N VAL A 902 -54.08 7.70 16.06
CA VAL A 902 -53.70 9.03 16.59
C VAL A 902 -52.34 8.91 17.26
N LEU A 903 -51.34 9.64 16.79
CA LEU A 903 -50.01 9.67 17.38
C LEU A 903 -49.79 11.00 18.10
N ILE A 904 -49.62 10.99 19.41
CA ILE A 904 -49.48 12.21 20.22
C ILE A 904 -47.99 12.37 20.62
N PRO A 905 -47.30 13.42 20.11
CA PRO A 905 -45.88 13.63 20.33
C PRO A 905 -45.58 14.16 21.74
N GLY A 906 -44.28 14.21 22.08
CA GLY A 906 -43.77 14.74 23.34
C GLY A 906 -43.73 16.27 23.40
N ALA A 907 -43.06 16.80 24.43
CA ALA A 907 -42.82 18.23 24.55
C ALA A 907 -41.70 18.70 23.63
N SER A 908 -41.78 19.97 23.19
CA SER A 908 -40.76 20.65 22.40
C SER A 908 -40.47 20.04 21.01
N VAL A 909 -41.33 19.12 20.56
CA VAL A 909 -41.28 18.45 19.25
C VAL A 909 -42.63 18.60 18.52
N ASP A 910 -42.66 18.30 17.23
CA ASP A 910 -43.89 18.23 16.43
C ASP A 910 -44.11 16.83 15.82
N ASP A 911 -44.84 16.74 14.71
CA ASP A 911 -45.10 15.50 13.99
C ASP A 911 -43.87 14.80 13.43
N GLN A 912 -42.75 15.52 13.26
CA GLN A 912 -41.54 14.96 12.67
C GLN A 912 -40.95 13.86 13.53
N ILE A 913 -41.23 13.80 14.84
CA ILE A 913 -40.84 12.66 15.70
C ILE A 913 -41.39 11.32 15.21
N PHE A 914 -42.53 11.32 14.48
CA PHE A 914 -43.11 10.13 13.86
C PHE A 914 -42.92 10.09 12.34
N SER A 915 -42.68 11.25 11.71
CA SER A 915 -42.62 11.44 10.25
C SER A 915 -41.25 11.91 9.74
N LEU A 916 -40.15 11.52 10.43
CA LEU A 916 -38.78 11.87 10.09
C LEU A 916 -38.50 11.68 8.57
N PRO A 917 -38.09 12.76 7.86
CA PRO A 917 -37.81 12.69 6.43
C PRO A 917 -36.43 12.13 6.09
N THR A 918 -35.53 12.00 7.08
CA THR A 918 -34.12 11.59 6.96
C THR A 918 -33.90 10.07 7.05
N ILE A 919 -34.95 9.28 7.22
CA ILE A 919 -34.88 7.81 7.26
C ILE A 919 -35.74 7.20 6.15
N PRO A 920 -35.35 6.03 5.56
CA PRO A 920 -36.09 5.41 4.47
C PRO A 920 -37.55 5.12 4.81
N MET A 921 -37.81 4.63 6.03
CA MET A 921 -39.14 4.23 6.51
C MET A 921 -39.38 4.79 7.92
N ASN A 922 -40.32 5.71 8.07
CA ASN A 922 -40.72 6.24 9.39
C ASN A 922 -42.03 5.62 9.91
N THR A 923 -42.49 6.03 11.08
CA THR A 923 -43.68 5.45 11.72
C THR A 923 -44.95 5.74 10.93
N ILE A 924 -45.08 6.93 10.34
CA ILE A 924 -46.23 7.29 9.49
C ILE A 924 -46.21 6.46 8.21
N ASP A 925 -45.06 6.32 7.54
CA ASP A 925 -44.90 5.47 6.35
C ASP A 925 -45.30 4.02 6.67
N TYR A 926 -44.88 3.51 7.84
CA TYR A 926 -45.19 2.16 8.29
C TYR A 926 -46.69 1.87 8.39
N PHE A 927 -47.48 2.81 8.88
CA PHE A 927 -48.92 2.64 9.03
C PHE A 927 -49.69 2.94 7.75
N THR A 928 -49.31 3.98 7.01
CA THR A 928 -49.98 4.39 5.77
C THR A 928 -49.81 3.35 4.65
N VAL A 929 -48.63 2.71 4.53
CA VAL A 929 -48.39 1.57 3.62
C VAL A 929 -49.28 0.36 3.96
N ARG A 930 -49.78 0.25 5.20
CA ARG A 930 -50.67 -0.83 5.65
C ARG A 930 -52.15 -0.46 5.64
N GLY A 931 -52.48 0.70 5.08
CA GLY A 931 -53.86 1.14 4.90
C GLY A 931 -54.44 1.92 6.07
N TYR A 932 -53.64 2.28 7.09
CA TYR A 932 -54.13 3.08 8.21
C TYR A 932 -54.03 4.57 7.91
N ARG A 933 -55.07 5.32 8.29
CA ARG A 933 -55.03 6.78 8.34
C ARG A 933 -54.39 7.24 9.65
N CYS A 934 -53.46 8.18 9.58
CA CYS A 934 -52.71 8.66 10.73
C CYS A 934 -53.01 10.14 11.01
N TYR A 935 -53.24 10.47 12.27
CA TYR A 935 -53.45 11.83 12.77
C TYR A 935 -52.39 12.17 13.81
N VAL A 936 -51.80 13.36 13.74
CA VAL A 936 -50.77 13.82 14.66
C VAL A 936 -51.10 15.24 15.16
N PRO A 937 -51.68 15.39 16.36
CA PRO A 937 -51.88 16.71 16.96
C PRO A 937 -50.57 17.22 17.59
N VAL A 938 -50.20 18.46 17.29
CA VAL A 938 -49.07 19.15 17.93
C VAL A 938 -49.64 19.98 19.08
N LEU A 939 -49.59 19.44 20.30
CA LEU A 939 -50.20 20.06 21.49
C LEU A 939 -49.51 21.40 21.84
N ARG A 940 -50.13 22.19 22.73
CA ARG A 940 -49.66 23.54 23.11
C ARG A 940 -48.23 23.61 23.65
N PHE A 941 -47.65 22.49 24.10
CA PHE A 941 -46.28 22.39 24.59
C PHE A 941 -45.28 21.84 23.55
N GLY A 942 -45.73 21.57 22.32
CA GLY A 942 -44.90 21.14 21.20
C GLY A 942 -44.14 22.31 20.56
N ILE A 943 -43.82 22.21 19.27
CA ILE A 943 -43.24 23.34 18.52
C ILE A 943 -44.36 24.30 18.10
N GLY A 944 -44.31 25.55 18.59
CA GLY A 944 -45.28 26.60 18.24
C GLY A 944 -45.20 27.83 19.15
N HIS A 945 -45.95 28.88 18.80
CA HIS A 945 -46.03 30.12 19.61
C HIS A 945 -46.53 29.84 21.03
N GLU A 946 -47.54 28.97 21.16
CA GLU A 946 -48.18 28.64 22.44
C GLU A 946 -47.24 28.01 23.46
N ALA A 947 -46.20 27.31 23.02
CA ALA A 947 -45.24 26.69 23.94
C ALA A 947 -44.53 27.70 24.85
N LYS A 948 -44.46 28.97 24.41
CA LYS A 948 -43.79 30.06 25.14
C LYS A 948 -44.67 30.74 26.19
N ASN A 949 -45.96 30.39 26.27
CA ASN A 949 -46.93 31.04 27.15
C ASN A 949 -47.01 30.44 28.57
N GLY A 950 -46.19 29.42 28.86
CA GLY A 950 -46.07 28.87 30.21
C GLY A 950 -47.18 27.92 30.66
N TRP A 951 -47.95 27.39 29.71
CA TRP A 951 -48.87 26.27 29.92
C TRP A 951 -48.18 25.08 30.59
N THR A 952 -48.95 24.27 31.32
CA THR A 952 -48.48 23.04 31.96
C THR A 952 -48.92 21.79 31.19
N VAL A 953 -48.45 20.61 31.62
CA VAL A 953 -48.96 19.34 31.09
C VAL A 953 -50.45 19.15 31.43
N PHE A 954 -50.91 19.69 32.57
CA PHE A 954 -52.32 19.60 32.95
C PHE A 954 -53.20 20.38 31.98
N ASP A 955 -52.77 21.54 31.50
CA ASP A 955 -53.54 22.36 30.55
C ASP A 955 -53.68 21.67 29.18
N ALA A 956 -52.63 20.99 28.73
CA ALA A 956 -52.62 20.25 27.46
C ALA A 956 -53.64 19.09 27.39
N ARG A 957 -54.25 18.68 28.52
CA ARG A 957 -55.36 17.70 28.51
C ARG A 957 -56.54 18.17 27.65
N LEU A 958 -56.74 19.49 27.56
CA LEU A 958 -57.80 20.11 26.76
C LEU A 958 -57.50 19.98 25.26
N ASP A 959 -56.23 20.02 24.88
CA ASP A 959 -55.79 19.79 23.50
C ASP A 959 -56.02 18.33 23.09
N VAL A 960 -55.69 17.39 23.97
CA VAL A 960 -55.97 15.95 23.74
C VAL A 960 -57.46 15.72 23.53
N LYS A 961 -58.31 16.33 24.35
CA LYS A 961 -59.78 16.26 24.20
C LYS A 961 -60.23 16.81 22.85
N ALA A 962 -59.81 18.02 22.50
CA ALA A 962 -60.20 18.66 21.25
C ALA A 962 -59.71 17.88 20.01
N ALA A 963 -58.48 17.36 20.06
CA ALA A 963 -57.91 16.53 18.99
C ALA A 963 -58.72 15.24 18.78
N LEU A 964 -59.06 14.54 19.86
CA LEU A 964 -59.85 13.30 19.78
C LEU A 964 -61.28 13.56 19.32
N GLN A 965 -61.92 14.64 19.77
CA GLN A 965 -63.24 15.04 19.29
C GLN A 965 -63.21 15.33 17.78
N TYR A 966 -62.19 16.02 17.30
CA TYR A 966 -61.99 16.27 15.88
C TYR A 966 -61.82 14.97 15.09
N VAL A 967 -60.89 14.09 15.50
CA VAL A 967 -60.63 12.83 14.80
C VAL A 967 -61.88 11.95 14.77
N ARG A 968 -62.59 11.82 15.88
CA ARG A 968 -63.84 11.04 15.94
C ARG A 968 -64.90 11.62 15.02
N LYS A 969 -65.06 12.94 14.97
CA LYS A 969 -65.97 13.60 14.02
C LYS A 969 -65.61 13.30 12.56
N GLN A 970 -64.32 13.31 12.21
CA GLN A 970 -63.85 12.97 10.85
C GLN A 970 -64.02 11.48 10.53
N GLU A 971 -63.98 10.61 11.54
CA GLU A 971 -64.00 9.15 11.40
C GLU A 971 -65.37 8.53 11.71
N ASN A 972 -66.45 9.32 11.71
CA ASN A 972 -67.82 8.90 12.01
C ASN A 972 -67.93 8.21 13.39
N ASP A 973 -67.39 8.85 14.42
CA ASP A 973 -67.39 8.46 15.83
C ASP A 973 -66.74 7.11 16.17
N ARG A 974 -65.98 6.54 15.23
CA ARG A 974 -65.21 5.31 15.43
C ARG A 974 -64.20 5.44 16.57
N LYS A 975 -63.94 4.30 17.23
CA LYS A 975 -62.90 4.19 18.26
C LYS A 975 -61.52 4.34 17.62
N VAL A 976 -60.65 5.11 18.28
CA VAL A 976 -59.28 5.36 17.81
C VAL A 976 -58.28 4.43 18.48
N TYR A 977 -57.18 4.13 17.80
CA TYR A 977 -56.00 3.56 18.45
C TYR A 977 -54.98 4.68 18.66
N ALA A 978 -54.55 4.91 19.90
CA ALA A 978 -53.63 6.00 20.21
C ALA A 978 -52.22 5.50 20.53
N ILE A 979 -51.21 6.14 19.95
CA ILE A 979 -49.80 5.95 20.28
C ILE A 979 -49.31 7.25 20.90
N VAL A 980 -49.03 7.22 22.20
CA VAL A 980 -48.73 8.43 22.96
C VAL A 980 -47.29 8.37 23.49
N HIS A 981 -46.51 9.41 23.20
CA HIS A 981 -45.08 9.42 23.50
C HIS A 981 -44.70 10.45 24.56
N CYS A 982 -43.95 10.02 25.58
CA CYS A 982 -43.34 10.88 26.59
C CYS A 982 -44.38 11.83 27.24
N LEU A 983 -44.22 13.16 27.14
CA LEU A 983 -45.17 14.13 27.69
C LEU A 983 -46.57 14.06 27.05
N GLY A 984 -46.69 13.61 25.80
CA GLY A 984 -47.99 13.32 25.18
C GLY A 984 -48.72 12.17 25.87
N SER A 985 -47.97 11.19 26.39
CA SER A 985 -48.52 10.11 27.22
C SER A 985 -49.05 10.64 28.55
N ILE A 986 -48.29 11.55 29.19
CA ILE A 986 -48.68 12.20 30.45
C ILE A 986 -49.93 13.07 30.27
N ALA A 987 -50.00 13.86 29.19
CA ALA A 987 -51.18 14.68 28.87
C ALA A 987 -52.43 13.82 28.62
N THR A 988 -52.25 12.69 27.92
CA THR A 988 -53.35 11.74 27.65
C THR A 988 -53.81 11.04 28.92
N ALA A 989 -52.87 10.58 29.76
CA ALA A 989 -53.16 10.01 31.07
C ALA A 989 -53.91 11.01 31.97
N THR A 990 -53.49 12.28 31.94
CA THR A 990 -54.13 13.37 32.68
C THR A 990 -55.57 13.59 32.22
N ALA A 991 -55.83 13.62 30.91
CA ALA A 991 -57.17 13.78 30.36
C ALA A 991 -58.11 12.61 30.74
N LEU A 992 -57.59 11.38 30.71
CA LEU A 992 -58.34 10.18 31.10
C LEU A 992 -58.64 10.13 32.61
N LEU A 993 -57.62 10.38 33.45
CA LEU A 993 -57.76 10.34 34.91
C LEU A 993 -58.63 11.48 35.43
N HIS A 994 -58.58 12.67 34.83
CA HIS A 994 -59.45 13.78 35.20
C HIS A 994 -60.89 13.58 34.70
N GLY A 995 -61.09 12.79 33.64
CA GLY A 995 -62.40 12.51 33.04
C GLY A 995 -62.79 13.45 31.90
N ASP A 996 -61.83 14.20 31.33
CA ASP A 996 -62.06 15.04 30.14
C ASP A 996 -62.25 14.22 28.87
N VAL A 997 -61.66 13.03 28.83
CA VAL A 997 -61.71 12.05 27.74
C VAL A 997 -62.12 10.70 28.33
N GLU A 998 -63.04 10.00 27.65
CA GLU A 998 -63.49 8.68 28.09
C GLU A 998 -62.63 7.55 27.51
N ALA A 999 -62.37 6.51 28.32
CA ALA A 999 -61.73 5.28 27.86
C ALA A 999 -62.49 4.59 26.71
N SER A 1000 -63.81 4.80 26.62
CA SER A 1000 -64.70 4.26 25.59
C SER A 1000 -64.33 4.73 24.17
N TRP A 1001 -63.63 5.87 24.05
CA TRP A 1001 -63.22 6.47 22.78
C TRP A 1001 -62.06 5.72 22.12
N PHE A 1002 -61.37 4.85 22.86
CA PHE A 1002 -60.22 4.10 22.38
C PHE A 1002 -60.56 2.62 22.16
N CYS A 1003 -59.97 2.03 21.13
CA CYS A 1003 -59.89 0.57 21.00
C CYS A 1003 -58.60 0.01 21.64
N GLY A 1004 -57.58 0.86 21.83
CA GLY A 1004 -56.34 0.53 22.51
C GLY A 1004 -55.39 1.74 22.58
N LEU A 1005 -54.43 1.68 23.50
CA LEU A 1005 -53.47 2.73 23.77
C LEU A 1005 -52.06 2.13 23.91
N THR A 1006 -51.08 2.67 23.17
CA THR A 1006 -49.65 2.38 23.41
C THR A 1006 -49.00 3.59 24.09
N CYS A 1007 -48.51 3.39 25.31
CA CYS A 1007 -47.83 4.41 26.11
C CYS A 1007 -46.32 4.22 26.03
N SER A 1008 -45.61 5.19 25.44
CA SER A 1008 -44.15 5.16 25.31
C SER A 1008 -43.46 5.98 26.42
N GLN A 1009 -42.52 5.32 27.10
CA GLN A 1009 -41.63 5.75 28.18
C GLN A 1009 -42.26 6.04 29.55
N VAL A 1010 -43.47 6.57 29.62
CA VAL A 1010 -44.12 7.00 30.89
C VAL A 1010 -45.65 7.03 30.74
N PHE A 1011 -46.41 6.98 31.85
CA PHE A 1011 -47.88 7.12 31.83
C PHE A 1011 -48.42 7.83 33.09
N THR A 1012 -48.70 7.12 34.19
CA THR A 1012 -49.23 7.70 35.45
C THR A 1012 -48.16 7.98 36.51
N ASP A 1013 -47.05 7.25 36.47
CA ASP A 1013 -45.99 7.32 37.48
C ASP A 1013 -44.72 7.94 36.86
N LEU A 1014 -44.21 9.02 37.45
CA LEU A 1014 -43.14 9.86 36.91
C LEU A 1014 -41.79 9.55 37.58
N ILE A 1015 -41.20 8.39 37.28
CA ILE A 1015 -39.88 8.02 37.83
C ILE A 1015 -38.76 8.52 36.92
N TYR A 1016 -38.04 9.56 37.35
CA TYR A 1016 -36.90 10.13 36.62
C TYR A 1016 -35.66 9.23 36.63
N SER A 1017 -34.85 9.33 35.58
CA SER A 1017 -33.45 8.85 35.59
C SER A 1017 -32.65 9.54 36.72
N LYS A 1018 -31.49 9.00 37.09
CA LYS A 1018 -30.68 9.53 38.20
C LYS A 1018 -30.35 11.01 38.02
N ASP A 1019 -29.94 11.41 36.82
CA ASP A 1019 -29.56 12.79 36.52
C ASP A 1019 -30.77 13.73 36.51
N ASN A 1020 -31.89 13.30 35.94
CA ASN A 1020 -33.12 14.09 35.96
C ASN A 1020 -33.71 14.19 37.36
N ASN A 1021 -33.59 13.15 38.19
CA ASN A 1021 -34.02 13.19 39.58
C ASN A 1021 -33.21 14.20 40.39
N PHE A 1022 -31.89 14.25 40.16
CA PHE A 1022 -31.02 15.27 40.76
C PHE A 1022 -31.43 16.68 40.33
N LYS A 1023 -31.62 16.92 39.02
CA LYS A 1023 -32.05 18.21 38.48
C LYS A 1023 -33.42 18.65 39.02
N ALA A 1024 -34.39 17.74 39.03
CA ALA A 1024 -35.74 18.00 39.51
C ALA A 1024 -35.79 18.34 41.02
N GLY A 1025 -34.91 17.71 41.81
CA GLY A 1025 -34.76 17.97 43.25
C GLY A 1025 -34.18 19.34 43.60
N HIS A 1026 -33.47 19.99 42.67
CA HIS A 1026 -32.81 21.27 42.89
C HIS A 1026 -33.52 22.43 42.17
N GLN A 1027 -34.70 22.78 42.68
CA GLN A 1027 -35.54 23.88 42.16
C GLN A 1027 -34.80 25.24 42.07
N ILE A 1028 -33.72 25.42 42.83
CA ILE A 1028 -32.87 26.61 42.76
C ILE A 1028 -32.24 26.79 41.38
N LEU A 1029 -31.94 25.70 40.64
CA LEU A 1029 -31.36 25.77 39.31
C LEU A 1029 -32.32 26.39 38.30
N ILE A 1030 -33.60 26.00 38.34
CA ILE A 1030 -34.65 26.55 37.48
C ILE A 1030 -34.89 28.03 37.81
N LYS A 1031 -34.91 28.38 39.10
CA LYS A 1031 -35.07 29.77 39.55
C LYS A 1031 -33.87 30.65 39.15
N ALA A 1032 -32.64 30.13 39.28
CA ALA A 1032 -31.42 30.83 38.89
C ALA A 1032 -31.38 31.08 37.38
N TYR A 1033 -31.68 30.08 36.56
CA TYR A 1033 -31.77 30.27 35.10
C TYR A 1033 -32.84 31.32 34.76
N ARG A 1034 -34.01 31.24 35.38
CA ARG A 1034 -35.10 32.20 35.16
C ARG A 1034 -34.68 33.65 35.44
N ALA A 1035 -33.97 33.86 36.55
CA ALA A 1035 -33.50 35.19 36.94
C ALA A 1035 -32.46 35.78 35.98
N ILE A 1036 -31.62 34.94 35.36
CA ILE A 1036 -30.48 35.38 34.56
C ILE A 1036 -30.78 35.36 33.04
N ALA A 1037 -31.53 34.38 32.56
CA ALA A 1037 -31.74 34.10 31.13
C ALA A 1037 -33.21 34.18 30.66
N GLY A 1038 -34.18 34.30 31.58
CA GLY A 1038 -35.61 34.47 31.27
C GLY A 1038 -36.46 33.19 31.40
N ASN A 1039 -37.71 33.26 30.96
CA ASN A 1039 -38.72 32.20 31.17
C ASN A 1039 -38.69 31.07 30.11
N TRP A 1040 -37.94 31.23 29.03
CA TRP A 1040 -37.83 30.26 27.94
C TRP A 1040 -36.41 29.71 27.86
N PHE A 1041 -36.27 28.37 27.86
CA PHE A 1041 -35.00 27.70 27.61
C PHE A 1041 -34.98 27.18 26.17
N PRO A 1042 -34.22 27.81 25.25
CA PRO A 1042 -34.12 27.34 23.87
C PRO A 1042 -33.18 26.13 23.80
N CYS A 1043 -33.63 25.05 23.14
CA CYS A 1043 -32.84 23.85 22.90
C CYS A 1043 -31.93 23.95 21.67
N HIS A 1044 -32.09 24.98 20.86
CA HIS A 1044 -31.12 25.35 19.83
C HIS A 1044 -30.73 26.83 19.96
N SER A 1045 -29.49 27.16 19.65
CA SER A 1045 -28.94 28.53 19.73
C SER A 1045 -28.23 28.91 18.43
N THR A 1046 -27.90 30.20 18.28
CA THR A 1046 -27.06 30.70 17.20
C THR A 1046 -25.87 31.48 17.77
N PRO A 1047 -24.71 31.50 17.08
CA PRO A 1047 -23.53 32.24 17.54
C PRO A 1047 -23.76 33.76 17.69
N ALA A 1048 -24.75 34.31 16.98
CA ALA A 1048 -25.14 35.72 17.03
C ALA A 1048 -26.08 36.07 18.21
N GLY A 1049 -26.37 35.12 19.10
CA GLY A 1049 -27.24 35.31 20.26
C GLY A 1049 -26.63 36.18 21.37
N ARG A 1050 -27.38 36.38 22.46
CA ARG A 1050 -26.88 37.07 23.67
C ARG A 1050 -25.64 36.35 24.20
N TRP A 1051 -24.61 37.10 24.61
CA TRP A 1051 -23.31 36.55 25.09
C TRP A 1051 -23.46 35.46 26.17
N LEU A 1052 -24.47 35.58 27.04
CA LEU A 1052 -24.77 34.58 28.08
C LEU A 1052 -25.16 33.22 27.49
N GLN A 1053 -25.92 33.20 26.38
CA GLN A 1053 -26.31 31.96 25.70
C GLN A 1053 -25.11 31.30 25.05
N TYR A 1054 -24.19 32.09 24.48
CA TYR A 1054 -22.92 31.58 23.99
C TYR A 1054 -22.05 31.00 25.11
N LEU A 1055 -21.93 31.70 26.26
CA LEU A 1055 -21.19 31.19 27.41
C LEU A 1055 -21.79 29.87 27.94
N LEU A 1056 -23.12 29.80 28.04
CA LEU A 1056 -23.83 28.58 28.40
C LEU A 1056 -23.50 27.43 27.44
N ASP A 1057 -23.51 27.70 26.13
CA ASP A 1057 -23.14 26.69 25.11
C ASP A 1057 -21.73 26.14 25.33
N GLN A 1058 -20.76 27.00 25.65
CA GLN A 1058 -19.39 26.56 25.96
C GLN A 1058 -19.32 25.71 27.23
N MET A 1059 -20.06 26.07 28.27
CA MET A 1059 -20.11 25.33 29.52
C MET A 1059 -20.76 23.95 29.36
N LEU A 1060 -21.84 23.86 28.57
CA LEU A 1060 -22.60 22.62 28.40
C LEU A 1060 -21.84 21.53 27.62
N ARG A 1061 -20.74 21.86 26.93
CA ARG A 1061 -19.83 20.87 26.30
C ARG A 1061 -19.18 19.92 27.30
N PHE A 1062 -19.11 20.34 28.57
CA PHE A 1062 -18.56 19.56 29.67
C PHE A 1062 -19.65 18.94 30.55
N TYR A 1063 -20.92 19.07 30.15
CA TYR A 1063 -22.01 18.41 30.85
C TYR A 1063 -21.84 16.88 30.69
N PRO A 1064 -21.88 16.09 31.78
CA PRO A 1064 -21.68 14.66 31.69
C PRO A 1064 -22.89 13.99 31.02
N VAL A 1065 -22.72 13.59 29.75
CA VAL A 1065 -23.73 12.87 28.97
C VAL A 1065 -23.34 11.39 28.85
N GLY A 1066 -23.67 10.59 29.87
CA GLY A 1066 -23.51 9.13 29.81
C GLY A 1066 -22.11 8.63 29.40
N ALA A 1067 -22.05 7.75 28.40
CA ALA A 1067 -20.80 7.14 27.92
C ALA A 1067 -20.05 8.05 26.92
N ALA A 1068 -18.74 7.84 26.75
CA ALA A 1068 -17.93 8.69 25.86
C ALA A 1068 -18.40 8.76 24.40
N GLY A 1069 -19.06 7.70 23.90
CA GLY A 1069 -19.64 7.69 22.54
C GLY A 1069 -20.82 8.65 22.35
N GLU A 1070 -21.40 9.17 23.43
CA GLU A 1070 -22.49 10.14 23.38
C GLU A 1070 -22.00 11.59 23.33
N MET A 1071 -20.69 11.82 23.44
CA MET A 1071 -20.12 13.14 23.23
C MET A 1071 -20.22 13.52 21.75
N CYS A 1072 -20.65 14.74 21.48
CA CYS A 1072 -20.62 15.31 20.13
C CYS A 1072 -20.30 16.80 20.23
N ASN A 1073 -20.18 17.47 19.08
CA ASN A 1073 -20.04 18.91 19.04
C ASN A 1073 -21.36 19.64 18.74
N SER A 1074 -22.52 18.96 18.76
CA SER A 1074 -23.82 19.60 18.50
C SER A 1074 -24.29 20.46 19.68
N SER A 1075 -24.55 21.75 19.43
CA SER A 1075 -25.12 22.62 20.45
C SER A 1075 -26.53 22.19 20.86
N VAL A 1076 -27.27 21.53 19.96
CA VAL A 1076 -28.64 21.08 20.20
C VAL A 1076 -28.66 19.90 21.16
N CYS A 1077 -27.79 18.90 20.96
CA CYS A 1077 -27.65 17.77 21.89
C CYS A 1077 -27.38 18.26 23.32
N HIS A 1078 -26.34 19.09 23.50
CA HIS A 1078 -25.96 19.60 24.81
C HIS A 1078 -27.08 20.40 25.48
N ARG A 1079 -27.85 21.18 24.71
CA ARG A 1079 -28.97 21.96 25.26
C ARG A 1079 -30.18 21.09 25.59
N CYS A 1080 -30.51 20.09 24.78
CA CYS A 1080 -31.61 19.16 25.04
C CYS A 1080 -31.36 18.30 26.30
N ASP A 1081 -30.10 17.91 26.55
CA ASP A 1081 -29.74 17.07 27.70
C ASP A 1081 -29.98 17.73 29.06
N VAL A 1082 -30.01 19.07 29.10
CA VAL A 1082 -30.22 19.82 30.34
C VAL A 1082 -31.67 19.70 30.84
N PRO A 1083 -32.71 20.14 30.13
CA PRO A 1083 -34.09 20.03 30.60
C PRO A 1083 -34.66 18.61 30.50
N PHE A 1084 -34.25 17.81 29.51
CA PHE A 1084 -34.86 16.50 29.25
C PHE A 1084 -34.02 15.32 29.71
N GLY A 1085 -32.69 15.46 29.82
CA GLY A 1085 -31.77 14.31 29.87
C GLY A 1085 -31.50 13.75 28.46
N ARG A 1086 -30.65 12.72 28.37
CA ARG A 1086 -30.26 12.12 27.08
C ARG A 1086 -31.47 11.48 26.39
N CYS A 1087 -31.95 12.14 25.33
CA CYS A 1087 -33.16 11.77 24.60
C CYS A 1087 -32.93 10.68 23.54
N TRP A 1088 -31.70 10.48 23.10
CA TRP A 1088 -31.30 9.54 22.06
C TRP A 1088 -29.89 9.00 22.32
N ASN A 1089 -29.57 7.86 21.71
CA ASN A 1089 -28.19 7.36 21.62
C ASN A 1089 -27.67 7.66 20.23
N HIS A 1090 -26.44 8.18 20.13
CA HIS A 1090 -25.81 8.57 18.87
C HIS A 1090 -25.66 7.38 17.90
N ASP A 1091 -25.47 6.16 18.40
CA ASP A 1091 -25.44 4.94 17.59
C ASP A 1091 -26.74 4.65 16.81
N ASN A 1092 -27.87 5.21 17.28
CA ASN A 1092 -29.19 5.05 16.64
C ASN A 1092 -29.59 6.27 15.79
N LEU A 1093 -28.69 7.23 15.60
CA LEU A 1093 -28.91 8.42 14.78
C LEU A 1093 -28.00 8.40 13.56
N ASN A 1094 -28.58 8.59 12.37
CA ASN A 1094 -27.79 8.85 11.18
C ASN A 1094 -27.29 10.31 11.18
N HIS A 1095 -26.29 10.59 10.34
CA HIS A 1095 -25.66 11.91 10.26
C HIS A 1095 -26.68 13.02 9.97
N GLU A 1096 -27.52 12.82 8.97
CA GLU A 1096 -28.50 13.82 8.50
C GLU A 1096 -29.49 14.21 9.61
N THR A 1097 -30.02 13.23 10.35
CA THR A 1097 -30.94 13.50 11.47
C THR A 1097 -30.23 14.27 12.58
N HIS A 1098 -28.98 13.91 12.90
CA HIS A 1098 -28.20 14.54 13.95
C HIS A 1098 -27.89 16.02 13.64
N VAL A 1099 -27.54 16.34 12.40
CA VAL A 1099 -27.29 17.71 11.95
C VAL A 1099 -28.57 18.56 11.99
N LEU A 1100 -29.72 17.97 11.67
CA LEU A 1100 -31.02 18.65 11.60
C LEU A 1100 -31.83 18.63 12.90
N LEU A 1101 -31.26 18.18 14.03
CA LEU A 1101 -31.99 18.14 15.31
C LEU A 1101 -32.60 19.48 15.73
N GLY A 1102 -31.99 20.60 15.34
CA GLY A 1102 -32.51 21.95 15.61
C GLY A 1102 -33.82 22.28 14.90
N ASP A 1103 -34.18 21.55 13.84
CA ASP A 1103 -35.47 21.69 13.17
C ASP A 1103 -36.56 20.85 13.86
N PHE A 1104 -36.17 19.80 14.57
CA PHE A 1104 -37.06 18.85 15.24
C PHE A 1104 -37.30 19.17 16.72
N PHE A 1105 -36.46 20.01 17.33
CA PHE A 1105 -36.53 20.40 18.75
C PHE A 1105 -36.45 21.92 18.93
N ASP A 1106 -37.43 22.50 19.62
CA ASP A 1106 -37.47 23.95 19.89
C ASP A 1106 -36.95 24.32 21.29
N GLY A 1107 -37.80 24.36 22.30
CA GLY A 1107 -37.44 24.76 23.65
C GLY A 1107 -38.55 24.48 24.66
N ILE A 1108 -38.31 24.79 25.93
CA ILE A 1108 -39.24 24.52 27.02
C ILE A 1108 -39.42 25.74 27.92
N HIS A 1109 -40.67 25.98 28.35
CA HIS A 1109 -40.97 27.05 29.29
C HIS A 1109 -40.61 26.64 30.73
N MET A 1110 -40.08 27.58 31.52
CA MET A 1110 -39.63 27.30 32.87
C MET A 1110 -40.77 26.95 33.83
N ASP A 1111 -41.99 27.46 33.63
CA ASP A 1111 -43.15 27.06 34.46
C ASP A 1111 -43.61 25.63 34.18
N PHE A 1112 -43.62 25.22 32.91
CA PHE A 1112 -43.86 23.83 32.51
C PHE A 1112 -42.83 22.89 33.15
N LEU A 1113 -41.53 23.22 33.04
CA LEU A 1113 -40.46 22.43 33.65
C LEU A 1113 -40.55 22.40 35.18
N THR A 1114 -40.96 23.51 35.81
CA THR A 1114 -41.18 23.58 37.27
C THR A 1114 -42.31 22.65 37.71
N HIS A 1115 -43.44 22.66 37.00
CA HIS A 1115 -44.58 21.79 37.28
C HIS A 1115 -44.19 20.31 37.18
N LEU A 1116 -43.53 19.93 36.09
CA LEU A 1116 -43.05 18.57 35.85
C LEU A 1116 -42.05 18.12 36.92
N SER A 1117 -41.03 18.94 37.20
CA SER A 1117 -40.01 18.65 38.21
C SER A 1117 -40.62 18.41 39.59
N LYS A 1118 -41.59 19.24 39.99
CA LYS A 1118 -42.30 19.08 41.26
C LYS A 1118 -43.07 17.78 41.35
N MET A 1119 -43.73 17.34 40.28
CA MET A 1119 -44.51 16.09 40.29
C MET A 1119 -43.61 14.88 40.58
N GLY A 1120 -42.46 14.77 39.92
CA GLY A 1120 -41.60 13.57 40.05
C GLY A 1120 -40.68 13.54 41.29
N VAL A 1121 -40.56 14.64 42.04
CA VAL A 1121 -39.87 14.65 43.35
C VAL A 1121 -40.80 14.44 44.54
N MET A 1122 -42.12 14.48 44.33
CA MET A 1122 -43.07 14.10 45.38
C MET A 1122 -42.91 12.62 45.72
N PRO A 1123 -43.11 12.20 47.00
CA PRO A 1123 -42.97 10.80 47.38
C PRO A 1123 -43.83 9.83 46.57
N SER A 1124 -45.04 10.23 46.14
CA SER A 1124 -45.89 9.39 45.29
C SER A 1124 -45.49 9.38 43.82
N GLN A 1125 -44.82 10.43 43.33
CA GLN A 1125 -44.42 10.57 41.91
C GLN A 1125 -45.59 10.46 40.92
N HIS A 1126 -46.81 10.73 41.37
CA HIS A 1126 -48.03 10.66 40.58
C HIS A 1126 -48.29 11.93 39.75
N LEU A 1127 -49.16 11.81 38.74
CA LEU A 1127 -49.71 12.95 38.00
C LEU A 1127 -50.53 13.87 38.89
N ARG A 1128 -50.39 15.19 38.69
CA ARG A 1128 -51.07 16.20 39.50
C ARG A 1128 -51.64 17.36 38.68
N SER A 1129 -52.66 18.03 39.24
CA SER A 1129 -53.23 19.25 38.67
C SER A 1129 -52.27 20.46 38.75
N ASN A 1130 -52.72 21.62 38.28
CA ASN A 1130 -51.96 22.87 38.39
C ASN A 1130 -51.76 23.33 39.84
N LEU A 1131 -50.74 24.16 40.04
CA LEU A 1131 -50.56 24.92 41.29
C LEU A 1131 -51.60 26.06 41.35
N PRO A 1132 -52.10 26.44 42.54
CA PRO A 1132 -51.63 26.00 43.87
C PRO A 1132 -52.24 24.70 44.39
N GLU A 1133 -53.35 24.20 43.83
CA GLU A 1133 -54.08 23.05 44.39
C GLU A 1133 -53.30 21.73 44.30
N PHE A 1134 -52.56 21.53 43.20
CA PHE A 1134 -51.61 20.42 42.97
C PHE A 1134 -52.12 19.02 43.39
N VAL A 1135 -53.40 18.76 43.08
CA VAL A 1135 -54.17 17.59 43.50
C VAL A 1135 -53.65 16.33 42.81
N ASP A 1136 -53.55 15.22 43.55
CA ASP A 1136 -53.18 13.91 43.00
C ASP A 1136 -54.29 13.36 42.11
N LEU A 1137 -53.96 13.04 40.85
CA LEU A 1137 -54.91 12.51 39.88
C LEU A 1137 -54.94 10.99 39.88
N VAL A 1138 -53.96 10.30 40.48
CA VAL A 1138 -53.85 8.85 40.51
C VAL A 1138 -54.50 8.32 41.79
N THR A 1139 -55.81 8.57 41.91
CA THR A 1139 -56.64 8.06 43.02
C THR A 1139 -57.39 6.79 42.60
N PRO A 1140 -57.81 5.92 43.53
CA PRO A 1140 -58.60 4.74 43.20
C PRO A 1140 -59.83 5.05 42.35
N ASP A 1141 -60.55 6.15 42.65
CA ASP A 1141 -61.74 6.57 41.91
C ASP A 1141 -61.43 7.04 40.49
N ASN A 1142 -60.35 7.81 40.32
CA ASN A 1142 -59.94 8.27 38.99
C ASN A 1142 -59.41 7.11 38.13
N VAL A 1143 -58.71 6.15 38.73
CA VAL A 1143 -58.22 4.94 38.03
C VAL A 1143 -59.39 4.12 37.48
N GLN A 1144 -60.58 4.12 38.11
CA GLN A 1144 -61.77 3.46 37.56
C GLN A 1144 -62.18 4.02 36.18
N ARG A 1145 -61.84 5.26 35.85
CA ARG A 1145 -62.10 5.84 34.51
C ARG A 1145 -61.31 5.16 33.40
N LEU A 1146 -60.27 4.39 33.74
CA LEU A 1146 -59.48 3.59 32.79
C LEU A 1146 -60.06 2.18 32.56
N ALA A 1147 -61.18 1.85 33.19
CA ALA A 1147 -61.83 0.55 33.05
C ALA A 1147 -62.14 0.24 31.57
N GLY A 1148 -61.78 -0.97 31.12
CA GLY A 1148 -61.99 -1.41 29.74
C GLY A 1148 -60.96 -0.91 28.72
N LEU A 1149 -60.05 0.00 29.08
CA LEU A 1149 -58.98 0.45 28.20
C LEU A 1149 -57.85 -0.59 28.13
N ARG A 1150 -57.46 -1.00 26.93
CA ARG A 1150 -56.29 -1.85 26.70
C ARG A 1150 -55.04 -0.98 26.55
N VAL A 1151 -54.02 -1.23 27.37
CA VAL A 1151 -52.78 -0.44 27.38
C VAL A 1151 -51.56 -1.34 27.15
N CYS A 1152 -50.73 -0.96 26.18
CA CYS A 1152 -49.41 -1.52 25.95
C CYS A 1152 -48.36 -0.49 26.40
N PHE A 1153 -47.48 -0.87 27.33
CA PHE A 1153 -46.39 -0.02 27.80
C PHE A 1153 -45.10 -0.35 27.07
N LEU A 1154 -44.46 0.66 26.50
CA LEU A 1154 -43.20 0.53 25.78
C LEU A 1154 -42.12 1.40 26.44
N SER A 1155 -40.99 0.83 26.83
CA SER A 1155 -39.85 1.59 27.37
C SER A 1155 -38.51 1.13 26.81
N GLY A 1156 -37.56 2.06 26.61
CA GLY A 1156 -36.18 1.72 26.27
C GLY A 1156 -35.41 1.20 27.49
N GLY A 1157 -34.57 0.17 27.31
CA GLY A 1157 -33.75 -0.40 28.39
C GLY A 1157 -32.65 0.54 28.90
N ASP A 1158 -32.12 1.39 28.02
CA ASP A 1158 -31.08 2.41 28.31
C ASP A 1158 -31.67 3.84 28.36
N ASN A 1159 -32.93 3.97 28.80
CA ASN A 1159 -33.61 5.26 28.85
C ASN A 1159 -33.01 6.17 29.94
N ALA A 1160 -32.47 7.31 29.52
CA ALA A 1160 -31.84 8.32 30.38
C ALA A 1160 -32.75 9.52 30.71
N VAL A 1161 -34.01 9.49 30.28
CA VAL A 1161 -35.06 10.47 30.62
C VAL A 1161 -35.95 9.94 31.75
N TRP A 1162 -36.54 8.76 31.53
CA TRP A 1162 -37.45 8.05 32.43
C TRP A 1162 -36.88 6.68 32.79
N GLN A 1163 -36.91 6.28 34.06
CA GLN A 1163 -36.53 4.91 34.39
C GLN A 1163 -37.58 3.93 33.87
N PRO A 1164 -37.19 2.75 33.35
CA PRO A 1164 -38.15 1.70 32.98
C PRO A 1164 -39.08 1.27 34.13
N GLY A 1165 -38.71 1.57 35.38
CA GLY A 1165 -39.57 1.42 36.55
C GLY A 1165 -40.87 2.24 36.51
N ALA A 1166 -40.89 3.37 35.80
CA ALA A 1166 -42.09 4.22 35.65
C ALA A 1166 -43.24 3.46 35.00
N THR A 1167 -43.02 2.89 33.82
CA THR A 1167 -44.02 2.06 33.14
C THR A 1167 -44.36 0.79 33.90
N LYS A 1168 -43.42 0.25 34.68
CA LYS A 1168 -43.68 -0.90 35.55
C LYS A 1168 -44.70 -0.56 36.64
N ARG A 1169 -44.56 0.57 37.34
CA ARG A 1169 -45.53 0.97 38.37
C ARG A 1169 -46.92 1.21 37.79
N SER A 1170 -47.01 1.91 36.65
CA SER A 1170 -48.29 2.14 35.98
C SER A 1170 -48.94 0.83 35.49
N PHE A 1171 -48.13 -0.13 35.02
CA PHE A 1171 -48.59 -1.47 34.66
C PHE A 1171 -49.11 -2.26 35.88
N ASP A 1172 -48.33 -2.28 36.97
CA ASP A 1172 -48.69 -2.98 38.21
C ASP A 1172 -49.96 -2.36 38.83
N MET A 1173 -50.11 -1.04 38.77
CA MET A 1173 -51.32 -0.31 39.18
C MET A 1173 -52.55 -0.76 38.38
N LEU A 1174 -52.48 -0.78 37.05
CA LEU A 1174 -53.60 -1.22 36.20
C LEU A 1174 -53.94 -2.70 36.38
N LYS A 1175 -52.94 -3.57 36.52
CA LYS A 1175 -53.16 -4.99 36.82
C LYS A 1175 -53.81 -5.21 38.18
N LYS A 1176 -53.45 -4.40 39.17
CA LYS A 1176 -54.07 -4.44 40.51
C LYS A 1176 -55.52 -3.94 40.50
N ALA A 1177 -55.80 -2.86 39.76
CA ALA A 1177 -57.15 -2.30 39.66
C ALA A 1177 -58.09 -3.16 38.78
N PHE A 1178 -57.55 -3.78 37.72
CA PHE A 1178 -58.30 -4.54 36.72
C PHE A 1178 -57.62 -5.90 36.39
N PRO A 1179 -57.71 -6.90 37.28
CA PRO A 1179 -56.96 -8.16 37.14
C PRO A 1179 -57.34 -8.97 35.89
N ASN A 1180 -58.58 -8.87 35.44
CA ASN A 1180 -59.13 -9.61 34.29
C ASN A 1180 -58.79 -8.98 32.92
N MET A 1181 -58.09 -7.83 32.90
CA MET A 1181 -57.69 -7.14 31.67
C MET A 1181 -56.28 -7.55 31.23
N ASN A 1182 -56.10 -7.67 29.91
CA ASN A 1182 -54.80 -7.94 29.30
C ASN A 1182 -54.05 -6.63 29.05
N TYR A 1183 -53.07 -6.36 29.91
CA TYR A 1183 -52.07 -5.30 29.74
C TYR A 1183 -50.76 -5.93 29.32
N GLU A 1184 -49.97 -5.21 28.52
CA GLU A 1184 -48.65 -5.65 28.07
C GLU A 1184 -47.59 -4.62 28.45
N ARG A 1185 -46.37 -5.09 28.73
CA ARG A 1185 -45.21 -4.24 28.98
C ARG A 1185 -43.99 -4.78 28.24
N ILE A 1186 -43.43 -3.98 27.35
CA ILE A 1186 -42.27 -4.30 26.52
C ILE A 1186 -41.12 -3.37 26.91
N THR A 1187 -39.95 -3.96 27.20
CA THR A 1187 -38.70 -3.21 27.39
C THR A 1187 -37.73 -3.58 26.28
N CYS A 1188 -37.39 -2.63 25.42
CA CYS A 1188 -36.46 -2.88 24.31
C CYS A 1188 -35.02 -2.84 24.82
N ILE A 1189 -34.33 -3.98 24.74
CA ILE A 1189 -32.89 -4.10 24.97
C ILE A 1189 -32.20 -3.93 23.61
N GLN A 1190 -31.00 -3.34 23.61
CA GLN A 1190 -30.28 -2.76 22.46
C GLN A 1190 -30.02 -3.73 21.26
N GLU A 1191 -30.34 -5.01 21.37
CA GLU A 1191 -30.09 -6.04 20.34
C GLU A 1191 -31.28 -6.32 19.39
N LEU A 1192 -32.45 -5.71 19.56
CA LEU A 1192 -33.64 -5.98 18.72
C LEU A 1192 -34.14 -4.72 17.99
N ASN A 1193 -34.13 -4.76 16.65
CA ASN A 1193 -34.66 -3.74 15.73
C ASN A 1193 -36.03 -3.21 16.20
N THR A 1194 -36.04 -1.95 16.66
CA THR A 1194 -37.16 -1.24 17.32
C THR A 1194 -38.44 -1.12 16.48
N MET A 1195 -38.36 -1.16 15.15
CA MET A 1195 -39.56 -1.13 14.29
C MET A 1195 -40.31 -2.47 14.28
N SER A 1196 -39.62 -3.60 14.45
CA SER A 1196 -40.26 -4.92 14.48
C SER A 1196 -41.04 -5.14 15.79
N SER A 1197 -40.57 -4.57 16.90
CA SER A 1197 -41.25 -4.63 18.19
C SER A 1197 -42.49 -3.72 18.25
N LEU A 1198 -42.43 -2.51 17.66
CA LEU A 1198 -43.58 -1.60 17.53
C LEU A 1198 -44.66 -2.17 16.59
N ALA A 1199 -44.23 -2.84 15.52
CA ALA A 1199 -45.10 -3.55 14.59
C ALA A 1199 -45.83 -4.74 15.25
N ASN A 1200 -45.11 -5.52 16.06
CA ASN A 1200 -45.65 -6.68 16.76
C ASN A 1200 -46.59 -6.27 17.90
N SER A 1201 -46.28 -5.21 18.65
CA SER A 1201 -47.14 -4.71 19.72
C SER A 1201 -48.47 -4.16 19.19
N VAL A 1202 -48.45 -3.48 18.03
CA VAL A 1202 -49.68 -2.97 17.39
C VAL A 1202 -50.47 -4.11 16.74
N ARG A 1203 -49.80 -5.16 16.21
CA ARG A 1203 -50.45 -6.38 15.72
C ARG A 1203 -51.19 -7.14 16.84
N LEU A 1204 -50.61 -7.22 18.03
CA LEU A 1204 -51.19 -7.90 19.20
C LEU A 1204 -52.31 -7.07 19.86
N GLY A 1205 -52.18 -5.73 19.89
CA GLY A 1205 -53.29 -4.87 20.31
C GLY A 1205 -54.54 -4.93 19.42
N LEU A 1206 -54.37 -5.35 18.15
CA LEU A 1206 -55.42 -5.41 17.12
C LEU A 1206 -55.94 -6.84 16.80
N ARG A 1207 -55.38 -7.92 17.39
CA ARG A 1207 -55.82 -9.34 17.27
C ARG A 1207 -55.81 -9.97 18.68
N THR A 1208 -56.82 -10.62 19.26
CA THR A 1208 -58.03 -11.36 18.82
C THR A 1208 -58.97 -11.52 20.04
N PRO A 1209 -60.30 -11.73 19.88
CA PRO A 1209 -60.99 -12.80 20.61
C PRO A 1209 -60.61 -14.13 19.93
N TYR A 1210 -60.10 -15.08 20.70
CA TYR A 1210 -59.64 -16.43 20.30
C TYR A 1210 -58.19 -16.58 19.81
N TRP A 1211 -57.50 -17.44 20.56
CA TRP A 1211 -56.18 -18.09 20.44
C TRP A 1211 -54.93 -17.21 20.47
#